data_AF-A0A8T1V9A9-F1
#
_entry.id   AF-A0A8T1V9A9-F1
#
_cell.length_a   1.000
_cell.length_b   1.000
_cell.length_c   1.000
_cell.angle_alpha   90.00
_cell.angle_beta   90.00
_cell.angle_gamma   90.00
#
_symmetry.space_group_name_H-M   'P 1'
#
loop_
_entity.id
_entity.type
_entity.pdbx_description
1 polymer ?
#
loop_
_entity_poly.entity_id
_entity_poly.type
_entity_poly.pdbx_seq_one_letter_code
_entity_poly.pdbx_strand_id
1 'polypeptide(L)'
;MKRVRDLSDSSGVPESKRPKSDQNELLNVVFRFKHKTPSDCQDEALCKTLVVKFAAFVAKLRPVTVSNHWCARVNPLVDDRVVPVCDFADHEVDVLQKVCRRLEAPGDGIHKRGQVWYDPWLPLYGCALQRTQVSAAVVKLEVIFVDGWERLLHFLPTGNCVHSAVAKTYHVLHCADLDSALEEKFGKMFETKLRKAQEGKGSKRNAAFNALGHQKTPQFIAAVVRRAVAVVTSLVDEDEDVGNNERFSPYGGTTDVGQHTGGRPRDTCWPLVQAAIAHNLCCGRGLFRNAMVLFELNFLQTTVDEAQGAFGRDLGVKDGCDSVDGIFFMLQVVVENAVELLESGYNVSTLQDLCTGLRATVDGFVDALNRQTALRFRLPDHTTMQQLSTLNCSVKIDSPKRDTELNADESSEARHARALANLEGCRLLDGVSCSLEALLAWERSNPAPKSYTCILVLRTFETFMFERSLQLTGHDGFEQPFDEDEHYVENMRSFVSTYQKVVCEWRQSLRMTSALDVEQRSREMLVTWVAFCLVHQKCVEEVPLCAKYSIALDWKDLEVAVLRDRAAISALERVAKYVRGWNAKANGLALFHLTNQGPTFDLGRRFGLNNAAMTDMYSREVESWEAHVRRKWNEVEQKKSRASELRADVTRLEEDLQSKKRELTSENAQLSEAYPPRQYAASYRESGAKAQFSADIQVTNSKLKTVKASLKKHATDQAQLMV
;
A
#
# COMPACT_ATOMS: atom_id res chain seq x y z
N MET A 1 62.12 -36.35 -31.80
CA MET A 1 62.07 -37.43 -30.79
C MET A 1 60.62 -37.85 -30.63
N LYS A 2 60.14 -38.89 -31.34
CA LYS A 2 59.86 -40.26 -30.82
C LYS A 2 59.20 -40.24 -29.42
N ARG A 3 57.88 -40.49 -29.35
CA ARG A 3 57.21 -41.76 -28.92
C ARG A 3 57.04 -41.77 -27.38
N VAL A 4 55.89 -42.09 -26.76
CA VAL A 4 55.04 -43.28 -26.86
C VAL A 4 53.64 -43.00 -26.24
N ARG A 5 52.62 -43.68 -26.77
CA ARG A 5 51.25 -43.83 -26.25
C ARG A 5 51.23 -44.54 -24.90
N ASP A 6 50.34 -44.17 -23.99
CA ASP A 6 49.67 -45.18 -23.18
C ASP A 6 48.17 -44.90 -23.14
N LEU A 7 47.44 -45.89 -23.66
CA LEU A 7 46.01 -46.09 -23.57
C LEU A 7 45.82 -47.17 -22.50
N SER A 8 45.09 -46.87 -21.43
CA SER A 8 44.37 -47.90 -20.68
C SER A 8 43.18 -47.28 -19.92
N ASP A 9 42.01 -47.76 -20.34
CA ASP A 9 40.75 -47.95 -19.63
C ASP A 9 40.57 -47.34 -18.22
N SER A 10 39.53 -46.53 -18.09
CA SER A 10 38.34 -47.00 -17.35
C SER A 10 37.16 -46.05 -17.56
N SER A 11 36.08 -46.66 -18.03
CA SER A 11 34.72 -46.17 -18.08
C SER A 11 34.25 -45.68 -16.72
N GLY A 12 34.17 -44.36 -16.54
CA GLY A 12 33.44 -43.72 -15.48
C GLY A 12 32.33 -42.86 -16.08
N VAL A 13 31.09 -43.36 -16.08
CA VAL A 13 29.92 -42.49 -16.16
C VAL A 13 30.07 -41.50 -15.01
N PRO A 14 30.02 -40.17 -15.22
CA PRO A 14 30.09 -39.25 -14.10
C PRO A 14 28.79 -39.39 -13.31
N GLU A 15 28.83 -40.08 -12.17
CA GLU A 15 27.83 -39.91 -11.13
C GLU A 15 27.85 -38.43 -10.72
N SER A 16 26.89 -37.67 -11.24
CA SER A 16 26.68 -36.31 -10.76
C SER A 16 26.16 -36.41 -9.33
N LYS A 17 27.03 -36.22 -8.35
CA LYS A 17 26.62 -35.82 -7.00
C LYS A 17 25.89 -34.48 -7.13
N ARG A 18 24.57 -34.50 -7.31
CA ARG A 18 23.72 -33.30 -7.22
C ARG A 18 23.43 -33.01 -5.74
N PRO A 19 23.43 -31.72 -5.32
CA PRO A 19 23.07 -31.35 -3.97
C PRO A 19 21.56 -31.54 -3.73
N LYS A 20 21.15 -31.57 -2.45
CA LYS A 20 19.75 -31.53 -1.99
C LYS A 20 18.89 -30.65 -2.90
N SER A 21 17.72 -31.12 -3.33
CA SER A 21 16.83 -30.39 -4.25
C SER A 21 16.69 -28.94 -3.81
N ASP A 22 17.05 -28.00 -4.68
CA ASP A 22 16.97 -26.57 -4.40
C ASP A 22 15.50 -26.20 -4.15
N GLN A 23 15.21 -25.58 -3.00
CA GLN A 23 13.85 -25.15 -2.64
C GLN A 23 13.24 -24.23 -3.70
N ASN A 24 14.10 -23.47 -4.40
CA ASN A 24 13.68 -22.65 -5.54
C ASN A 24 13.20 -23.47 -6.74
N GLU A 25 13.81 -24.62 -7.01
CA GLU A 25 13.38 -25.53 -8.09
C GLU A 25 12.00 -26.10 -7.78
N LEU A 26 11.78 -26.51 -6.53
CA LEU A 26 10.49 -27.01 -6.06
C LEU A 26 9.38 -25.95 -6.18
N LEU A 27 9.63 -24.72 -5.74
CA LEU A 27 8.67 -23.62 -5.86
C LEU A 27 8.38 -23.29 -7.33
N ASN A 28 9.39 -23.29 -8.19
CA ASN A 28 9.20 -23.00 -9.61
C ASN A 28 8.40 -24.09 -10.34
N VAL A 29 8.53 -25.35 -9.92
CA VAL A 29 7.75 -26.47 -10.45
C VAL A 29 6.29 -26.39 -10.03
N VAL A 30 6.01 -26.00 -8.77
CA VAL A 30 4.64 -25.88 -8.24
C VAL A 30 3.93 -24.64 -8.77
N PHE A 31 4.55 -23.46 -8.62
CA PHE A 31 3.92 -22.17 -8.94
C PHE A 31 4.16 -21.69 -10.37
N ARG A 32 5.23 -22.16 -11.03
CA ARG A 32 5.57 -21.79 -12.42
C ARG A 32 5.62 -20.29 -12.64
N PHE A 33 6.58 -19.65 -11.98
CA PHE A 33 6.77 -18.20 -12.04
C PHE A 33 6.84 -17.70 -13.49
N LYS A 34 5.91 -16.81 -13.87
CA LYS A 34 5.89 -16.21 -15.21
C LYS A 34 7.12 -15.33 -15.47
N HIS A 35 7.77 -14.83 -14.41
CA HIS A 35 8.97 -14.01 -14.49
C HIS A 35 10.28 -14.78 -14.31
N LYS A 36 10.25 -16.11 -14.15
CA LYS A 36 11.47 -16.95 -14.06
C LYS A 36 11.53 -17.91 -15.23
N THR A 37 12.72 -18.46 -15.47
CA THR A 37 12.90 -19.53 -16.46
C THR A 37 11.99 -20.70 -16.08
N PRO A 38 11.14 -21.19 -17.00
CA PRO A 38 10.28 -22.33 -16.72
C PRO A 38 11.09 -23.55 -16.30
N SER A 39 10.54 -24.34 -15.38
CA SER A 39 11.06 -25.67 -15.10
C SER A 39 10.99 -26.53 -16.36
N ASP A 40 12.02 -27.33 -16.58
CA ASP A 40 12.07 -28.43 -17.55
C ASP A 40 12.42 -29.75 -16.85
N CYS A 41 12.16 -29.83 -15.54
CA CYS A 41 12.52 -30.97 -14.71
C CYS A 41 11.67 -32.21 -15.06
N GLN A 42 12.36 -33.32 -15.27
CA GLN A 42 11.79 -34.63 -15.58
C GLN A 42 12.46 -35.71 -14.71
N ASP A 43 12.71 -35.39 -13.44
CA ASP A 43 13.40 -36.26 -12.48
C ASP A 43 12.40 -37.01 -11.59
N GLU A 44 12.58 -38.32 -11.46
CA GLU A 44 11.81 -39.17 -10.56
C GLU A 44 12.01 -38.76 -9.09
N ALA A 45 13.22 -38.34 -8.69
CA ALA A 45 13.49 -37.90 -7.32
C ALA A 45 12.66 -36.68 -6.93
N LEU A 46 12.38 -35.78 -7.88
CA LEU A 46 11.51 -34.64 -7.67
C LEU A 46 10.04 -35.06 -7.49
N CYS A 47 9.54 -36.02 -8.29
CA CYS A 47 8.20 -36.59 -8.08
C CYS A 47 8.05 -37.15 -6.66
N LYS A 48 9.04 -37.92 -6.19
CA LYS A 48 9.07 -38.48 -4.83
C LYS A 48 9.10 -37.37 -3.77
N THR A 49 9.87 -36.31 -3.99
CA THR A 49 9.95 -35.15 -3.10
C THR A 49 8.61 -34.43 -2.99
N LEU A 50 7.92 -34.23 -4.12
CA LEU A 50 6.59 -33.62 -4.17
C LEU A 50 5.54 -34.47 -3.43
N VAL A 51 5.58 -35.79 -3.60
CA VAL A 51 4.72 -36.74 -2.85
C VAL A 51 4.93 -36.60 -1.35
N VAL A 52 6.20 -36.61 -0.89
CA VAL A 52 6.54 -36.46 0.54
C VAL A 52 6.06 -35.12 1.08
N LYS A 53 6.20 -34.03 0.32
CA LYS A 53 5.71 -32.70 0.72
C LYS A 53 4.20 -32.66 0.82
N PHE A 54 3.49 -33.27 -0.13
CA PHE A 54 2.03 -33.38 -0.09
C PHE A 54 1.54 -34.22 1.10
N ALA A 55 2.18 -35.37 1.37
CA ALA A 55 1.86 -36.18 2.53
C ALA A 55 2.12 -35.45 3.86
N ALA A 56 3.22 -34.71 3.98
CA ALA A 56 3.50 -33.88 5.14
C ALA A 56 2.47 -32.76 5.35
N PHE A 57 1.92 -32.19 4.26
CA PHE A 57 0.80 -31.25 4.32
C PHE A 57 -0.48 -31.95 4.82
N VAL A 58 -0.86 -33.08 4.22
CA VAL A 58 -2.08 -33.82 4.61
C VAL A 58 -2.01 -34.27 6.07
N ALA A 59 -0.84 -34.63 6.58
CA ALA A 59 -0.64 -34.99 7.99
C ALA A 59 -0.90 -33.83 8.98
N LYS A 60 -0.82 -32.57 8.54
CA LYS A 60 -1.10 -31.38 9.36
C LYS A 60 -2.58 -31.00 9.38
N LEU A 61 -3.40 -31.56 8.50
CA LEU A 61 -4.82 -31.24 8.42
C LEU A 61 -5.56 -31.73 9.67
N ARG A 62 -6.33 -30.83 10.29
CA ARG A 62 -7.18 -31.16 11.43
C ARG A 62 -8.60 -31.36 10.93
N PRO A 63 -9.19 -32.55 11.12
CA PRO A 63 -10.55 -32.76 10.68
C PRO A 63 -11.53 -32.01 11.59
N VAL A 64 -12.63 -31.57 11.00
CA VAL A 64 -13.74 -30.92 11.68
C VAL A 64 -14.94 -31.86 11.66
N THR A 65 -15.54 -32.09 12.83
CA THR A 65 -16.75 -32.93 12.96
C THR A 65 -17.96 -32.14 12.51
N VAL A 66 -18.29 -32.19 11.22
CA VAL A 66 -19.46 -31.50 10.66
C VAL A 66 -20.64 -32.47 10.58
N SER A 67 -21.67 -32.24 11.40
CA SER A 67 -22.81 -33.14 11.63
C SER A 67 -23.70 -33.42 10.39
N ASN A 68 -23.59 -32.62 9.32
CA ASN A 68 -24.47 -32.70 8.14
C ASN A 68 -23.76 -32.91 6.79
N HIS A 69 -22.46 -33.23 6.77
CA HIS A 69 -21.71 -33.40 5.52
C HIS A 69 -21.36 -34.87 5.27
N TRP A 70 -22.27 -35.59 4.61
CA TRP A 70 -21.95 -36.89 4.05
C TRP A 70 -21.54 -36.64 2.60
N CYS A 71 -20.33 -37.05 2.21
CA CYS A 71 -19.98 -37.12 0.79
C CYS A 71 -21.01 -38.03 0.13
N ALA A 72 -22.00 -37.47 -0.55
CA ALA A 72 -23.09 -38.25 -1.10
C ALA A 72 -22.50 -39.23 -2.11
N ARG A 73 -22.48 -40.52 -1.76
CA ARG A 73 -22.12 -41.62 -2.66
C ARG A 73 -23.08 -41.75 -3.85
N VAL A 74 -24.05 -40.85 -4.02
CA VAL A 74 -25.14 -40.93 -4.99
C VAL A 74 -24.75 -40.29 -6.33
N ASN A 75 -23.88 -39.27 -6.35
CA ASN A 75 -23.33 -38.73 -7.59
C ASN A 75 -21.91 -38.13 -7.37
N PRO A 76 -20.83 -38.84 -7.72
CA PRO A 76 -19.44 -38.38 -7.53
C PRO A 76 -19.04 -37.18 -8.42
N LEU A 77 -19.92 -36.74 -9.32
CA LEU A 77 -19.70 -35.59 -10.20
C LEU A 77 -20.34 -34.30 -9.69
N VAL A 78 -21.19 -34.38 -8.67
CA VAL A 78 -21.96 -33.25 -8.14
C VAL A 78 -21.38 -32.90 -6.78
N ASP A 79 -20.71 -31.76 -6.72
CA ASP A 79 -20.03 -31.25 -5.53
C ASP A 79 -20.90 -30.18 -4.85
N ASP A 80 -21.88 -30.64 -4.07
CA ASP A 80 -22.89 -29.79 -3.42
C ASP A 80 -22.42 -29.21 -2.07
N ARG A 81 -21.10 -29.10 -1.85
CA ARG A 81 -20.55 -28.75 -0.53
C ARG A 81 -20.70 -27.26 -0.24
N VAL A 82 -21.16 -26.94 0.97
CA VAL A 82 -21.18 -25.59 1.57
C VAL A 82 -20.22 -25.55 2.77
N VAL A 83 -19.09 -26.24 2.67
CA VAL A 83 -18.05 -26.24 3.71
C VAL A 83 -17.09 -25.09 3.44
N PRO A 84 -16.65 -24.33 4.46
CA PRO A 84 -15.52 -23.43 4.32
C PRO A 84 -14.31 -24.16 3.72
N VAL A 85 -13.66 -23.57 2.73
CA VAL A 85 -12.52 -24.19 2.02
C VAL A 85 -11.43 -24.64 2.99
N CYS A 86 -11.20 -23.92 4.09
CA CYS A 86 -10.18 -24.25 5.09
C CYS A 86 -10.50 -25.43 6.00
N ASP A 87 -11.73 -25.95 5.99
CA ASP A 87 -12.16 -27.04 6.88
C ASP A 87 -12.28 -28.35 6.09
N PHE A 88 -11.73 -29.43 6.65
CA PHE A 88 -11.86 -30.79 6.09
C PHE A 88 -12.69 -31.66 7.03
N ALA A 89 -13.65 -32.40 6.49
CA ALA A 89 -14.36 -33.40 7.27
C ALA A 89 -13.46 -34.60 7.59
N ASP A 90 -13.78 -35.34 8.67
CA ASP A 90 -13.05 -36.56 9.07
C ASP A 90 -12.81 -37.54 7.91
N HIS A 91 -13.83 -37.75 7.08
CA HIS A 91 -13.75 -38.65 5.94
C HIS A 91 -12.87 -38.10 4.80
N GLU A 92 -12.80 -36.79 4.60
CA GLU A 92 -11.97 -36.17 3.57
C GLU A 92 -10.49 -36.28 3.93
N VAL A 93 -10.17 -36.04 5.20
CA VAL A 93 -8.81 -36.25 5.73
C VAL A 93 -8.42 -37.72 5.61
N ASP A 94 -9.29 -38.67 5.98
CA ASP A 94 -9.00 -40.11 5.80
C ASP A 94 -8.79 -40.49 4.33
N VAL A 95 -9.59 -39.95 3.41
CA VAL A 95 -9.41 -40.17 1.97
C VAL A 95 -8.08 -39.60 1.46
N LEU A 96 -7.72 -38.37 1.85
CA LEU A 96 -6.43 -37.78 1.50
C LEU A 96 -5.26 -38.59 2.08
N GLN A 97 -5.35 -39.02 3.33
CA GLN A 97 -4.35 -39.89 3.97
C GLN A 97 -4.26 -41.26 3.28
N LYS A 98 -5.36 -41.81 2.77
CA LYS A 98 -5.33 -43.04 1.95
C LYS A 98 -4.60 -42.80 0.64
N VAL A 99 -4.82 -41.66 -0.02
CA VAL A 99 -4.10 -41.30 -1.25
C VAL A 99 -2.61 -41.16 -0.97
N CYS A 100 -2.19 -40.45 0.09
CA CYS A 100 -0.78 -40.34 0.48
C CYS A 100 -0.15 -41.72 0.71
N ARG A 101 -0.83 -42.62 1.44
CA ARG A 101 -0.38 -44.00 1.65
C ARG A 101 -0.17 -44.78 0.36
N ARG A 102 -0.97 -44.54 -0.69
CA ARG A 102 -0.79 -45.17 -2.01
C ARG A 102 0.40 -44.60 -2.77
N LEU A 103 0.62 -43.29 -2.68
CA LEU A 103 1.72 -42.61 -3.36
C LEU A 103 3.08 -42.92 -2.72
N GLU A 104 3.11 -43.14 -1.40
CA GLU A 104 4.31 -43.46 -0.62
C GLU A 104 4.57 -44.97 -0.49
N ALA A 105 3.65 -45.82 -0.95
CA ALA A 105 3.79 -47.27 -0.84
C ALA A 105 5.05 -47.73 -1.59
N PRO A 106 5.95 -48.48 -0.94
CA PRO A 106 7.13 -49.01 -1.61
C PRO A 106 6.70 -49.99 -2.71
N GLY A 107 7.42 -49.98 -3.84
CA GLY A 107 7.20 -50.94 -4.92
C GLY A 107 7.67 -52.36 -4.58
N ASP A 108 8.61 -52.48 -3.64
CA ASP A 108 9.15 -53.75 -3.18
C ASP A 108 8.47 -54.15 -1.86
N GLY A 109 7.45 -55.01 -1.93
CA GLY A 109 6.78 -55.50 -0.74
C GLY A 109 5.66 -56.51 -1.01
N ILE A 110 5.20 -57.20 0.04
CA ILE A 110 4.02 -58.07 -0.06
C ILE A 110 2.78 -57.18 -0.04
N HIS A 111 2.09 -57.10 -1.19
CA HIS A 111 0.91 -56.27 -1.35
C HIS A 111 -0.38 -57.00 -0.97
N LYS A 112 -1.23 -56.33 -0.17
CA LYS A 112 -2.55 -56.87 0.22
C LYS A 112 -3.61 -56.51 -0.81
N ARG A 113 -4.70 -57.29 -0.86
CA ARG A 113 -5.86 -56.99 -1.69
C ARG A 113 -6.34 -55.54 -1.47
N GLY A 114 -6.53 -54.80 -2.56
CA GLY A 114 -6.95 -53.41 -2.59
C GLY A 114 -5.80 -52.40 -2.47
N GLN A 115 -4.56 -52.85 -2.31
CA GLN A 115 -3.40 -51.96 -2.26
C GLN A 115 -3.08 -51.40 -3.65
N VAL A 116 -2.71 -50.12 -3.69
CA VAL A 116 -2.29 -49.39 -4.89
C VAL A 116 -0.93 -48.78 -4.60
N TRP A 117 -0.01 -48.88 -5.54
CA TRP A 117 1.33 -48.29 -5.46
C TRP A 117 1.82 -47.86 -6.85
N TYR A 118 2.85 -47.03 -6.85
CA TYR A 118 3.44 -46.45 -8.05
C TYR A 118 4.87 -46.90 -8.19
N ASP A 119 5.12 -47.73 -9.21
CA ASP A 119 6.45 -48.22 -9.50
C ASP A 119 6.59 -48.67 -10.98
N PRO A 120 7.38 -47.98 -11.81
CA PRO A 120 8.17 -46.77 -11.52
C PRO A 120 7.43 -45.46 -11.84
N TRP A 121 7.96 -44.35 -11.30
CA TRP A 121 7.65 -43.00 -11.78
C TRP A 121 8.50 -42.67 -13.00
N LEU A 122 7.87 -42.24 -14.10
CA LEU A 122 8.54 -42.06 -15.39
C LEU A 122 8.29 -40.66 -15.97
N PRO A 123 8.68 -39.57 -15.27
CA PRO A 123 8.47 -38.20 -15.73
C PRO A 123 9.11 -37.91 -17.10
N LEU A 124 10.24 -38.55 -17.44
CA LEU A 124 10.85 -38.49 -18.78
C LEU A 124 9.92 -38.94 -19.92
N TYR A 125 8.83 -39.64 -19.60
CA TYR A 125 7.81 -40.10 -20.55
C TYR A 125 6.43 -39.50 -20.23
N GLY A 126 6.34 -38.60 -19.24
CA GLY A 126 5.09 -37.93 -18.84
C GLY A 126 4.10 -38.85 -18.14
N CYS A 127 4.56 -39.96 -17.54
CA CYS A 127 3.68 -40.98 -16.98
C CYS A 127 4.23 -41.67 -15.73
N ALA A 128 3.38 -42.45 -15.06
CA ALA A 128 3.74 -43.35 -13.97
C ALA A 128 2.98 -44.67 -14.10
N LEU A 129 3.61 -45.78 -13.67
CA LEU A 129 2.96 -47.09 -13.65
C LEU A 129 2.26 -47.30 -12.30
N GLN A 130 0.93 -47.26 -12.31
CA GLN A 130 0.11 -47.64 -11.17
C GLN A 130 -0.11 -49.16 -11.19
N ARG A 131 0.15 -49.80 -10.06
CA ARG A 131 -0.18 -51.21 -9.83
C ARG A 131 -1.27 -51.30 -8.77
N THR A 132 -2.26 -52.15 -9.00
CA THR A 132 -3.37 -52.38 -8.06
C THR A 132 -3.56 -53.86 -7.79
N GLN A 133 -3.46 -54.28 -6.54
CA GLN A 133 -3.73 -55.66 -6.11
C GLN A 133 -5.25 -55.91 -6.09
N VAL A 134 -5.83 -56.40 -7.18
CA VAL A 134 -7.29 -56.58 -7.29
C VAL A 134 -7.79 -57.76 -6.44
N SER A 135 -7.03 -58.85 -6.44
CA SER A 135 -7.28 -60.08 -5.67
C SER A 135 -5.96 -60.65 -5.16
N ALA A 136 -5.97 -61.78 -4.44
CA ALA A 136 -4.71 -62.44 -4.04
C ALA A 136 -3.90 -63.00 -5.23
N ALA A 137 -4.51 -63.09 -6.41
CA ALA A 137 -3.91 -63.70 -7.60
C ALA A 137 -3.72 -62.71 -8.75
N VAL A 138 -4.26 -61.49 -8.69
CA VAL A 138 -4.27 -60.55 -9.83
C VAL A 138 -3.78 -59.17 -9.43
N VAL A 139 -2.78 -58.66 -10.17
CA VAL A 139 -2.27 -57.29 -10.16
C VAL A 139 -2.68 -56.61 -11.46
N LYS A 140 -3.47 -55.55 -11.35
CA LYS A 140 -3.84 -54.69 -12.49
C LYS A 140 -2.75 -53.65 -12.73
N LEU A 141 -2.31 -53.53 -13.98
CA LEU A 141 -1.27 -52.59 -14.42
C LEU A 141 -1.88 -51.47 -15.27
N GLU A 142 -1.71 -50.23 -14.82
CA GLU A 142 -2.24 -49.03 -15.48
C GLU A 142 -1.17 -47.95 -15.64
N VAL A 143 -1.10 -47.34 -16.81
CA VAL A 143 -0.23 -46.18 -17.06
C VAL A 143 -1.06 -44.92 -16.88
N ILE A 144 -0.72 -44.11 -15.87
CA ILE A 144 -1.29 -42.78 -15.66
C ILE A 144 -0.38 -41.77 -16.32
N PHE A 145 -0.92 -40.87 -17.13
CA PHE A 145 -0.11 -39.91 -17.87
C PHE A 145 -0.79 -38.57 -18.06
N VAL A 146 0.03 -37.53 -18.20
CA VAL A 146 -0.41 -36.16 -18.39
C VAL A 146 -0.51 -35.79 -19.87
N ASP A 147 -1.54 -35.04 -20.24
CA ASP A 147 -1.75 -34.58 -21.62
C ASP A 147 -2.54 -33.26 -21.67
N GLY A 148 -3.00 -32.87 -22.86
CA GLY A 148 -3.73 -31.62 -23.07
C GLY A 148 -2.82 -30.41 -22.82
N TRP A 149 -1.66 -30.42 -23.47
CA TRP A 149 -0.61 -29.43 -23.27
C TRP A 149 -0.99 -28.08 -23.89
N GLU A 150 -1.06 -27.05 -23.06
CA GLU A 150 -1.31 -25.68 -23.47
C GLU A 150 -0.04 -24.83 -23.41
N ARG A 151 0.09 -23.87 -24.32
CA ARG A 151 1.23 -22.95 -24.39
C ARG A 151 1.15 -21.90 -23.29
N LEU A 152 2.27 -21.70 -22.57
CA LEU A 152 2.44 -20.64 -21.58
C LEU A 152 3.63 -19.75 -21.95
N LEU A 153 3.53 -18.46 -21.62
CA LEU A 153 4.56 -17.45 -21.87
C LEU A 153 5.22 -17.04 -20.55
N HIS A 154 6.56 -17.01 -20.56
CA HIS A 154 7.38 -16.50 -19.47
C HIS A 154 8.14 -15.26 -19.95
N PHE A 155 8.09 -14.17 -19.19
CA PHE A 155 8.76 -12.92 -19.48
C PHE A 155 9.90 -12.73 -18.48
N LEU A 156 11.12 -13.05 -18.90
CA LEU A 156 12.28 -12.99 -18.01
C LEU A 156 12.69 -11.53 -17.72
N PRO A 157 13.40 -11.26 -16.62
CA PRO A 157 13.89 -9.91 -16.29
C PRO A 157 14.85 -9.36 -17.36
N THR A 158 15.41 -10.23 -18.21
CA THR A 158 16.23 -9.83 -19.37
C THR A 158 15.41 -9.32 -20.56
N GLY A 159 14.08 -9.29 -20.47
CA GLY A 159 13.18 -8.97 -21.59
C GLY A 159 12.91 -10.14 -22.54
N ASN A 160 13.55 -11.30 -22.32
CA ASN A 160 13.35 -12.47 -23.18
C ASN A 160 12.01 -13.14 -22.89
N CYS A 161 11.23 -13.39 -23.96
CA CYS A 161 10.05 -14.24 -23.88
C CYS A 161 10.45 -15.70 -24.08
N VAL A 162 10.14 -16.56 -23.10
CA VAL A 162 10.37 -18.01 -23.17
C VAL A 162 9.03 -18.73 -23.21
N HIS A 163 8.91 -19.69 -24.12
CA HIS A 163 7.73 -20.53 -24.26
C HIS A 163 7.88 -21.81 -23.44
N SER A 164 6.82 -22.19 -22.74
CA SER A 164 6.68 -23.50 -22.10
C SER A 164 5.32 -24.11 -22.45
N ALA A 165 5.11 -25.37 -22.07
CA ALA A 165 3.84 -26.05 -22.23
C ALA A 165 3.42 -26.70 -20.91
N VAL A 166 2.13 -26.60 -20.58
CA VAL A 166 1.54 -27.06 -19.33
C VAL A 166 0.42 -28.06 -19.62
N ALA A 167 0.48 -29.23 -19.00
CA ALA A 167 -0.62 -30.19 -19.07
C ALA A 167 -1.85 -29.69 -18.31
N LYS A 168 -3.03 -29.77 -18.96
CA LYS A 168 -4.33 -29.42 -18.34
C LYS A 168 -5.15 -30.62 -17.92
N THR A 169 -4.81 -31.81 -18.40
CA THR A 169 -5.55 -33.04 -18.11
C THR A 169 -4.61 -34.22 -17.92
N TYR A 170 -5.18 -35.33 -17.48
CA TYR A 170 -4.51 -36.61 -17.41
C TYR A 170 -5.43 -37.72 -17.94
N HIS A 171 -4.81 -38.83 -18.32
CA HIS A 171 -5.49 -40.01 -18.79
C HIS A 171 -4.91 -41.25 -18.12
N VAL A 172 -5.68 -42.33 -18.14
CA VAL A 172 -5.28 -43.63 -17.59
C VAL A 172 -5.48 -44.67 -18.66
N LEU A 173 -4.45 -45.47 -18.90
CA LEU A 173 -4.48 -46.56 -19.85
C LEU A 173 -4.27 -47.89 -19.13
N HIS A 174 -5.29 -48.72 -19.14
CA HIS A 174 -5.16 -50.10 -18.70
C HIS A 174 -4.27 -50.88 -19.67
N CYS A 175 -3.23 -51.50 -19.14
CA CYS A 175 -2.24 -52.22 -19.93
C CYS A 175 -2.41 -53.74 -19.85
N ALA A 176 -2.62 -54.29 -18.65
CA ALA A 176 -2.84 -55.72 -18.44
C ALA A 176 -3.33 -56.04 -17.02
N ASP A 177 -3.89 -57.24 -16.86
CA ASP A 177 -4.06 -57.92 -15.57
C ASP A 177 -3.02 -59.06 -15.49
N LEU A 178 -2.16 -59.02 -14.49
CA LEU A 178 -1.02 -59.93 -14.31
C LEU A 178 -1.25 -60.85 -13.12
N ASP A 179 -0.83 -62.12 -13.22
CA ASP A 179 -0.79 -63.01 -12.06
C ASP A 179 0.19 -62.44 -11.01
N SER A 180 -0.24 -62.36 -9.75
CA SER A 180 0.60 -61.84 -8.66
C SER A 180 1.91 -62.62 -8.49
N ALA A 181 1.94 -63.91 -8.85
CA ALA A 181 3.16 -64.72 -8.84
C ALA A 181 4.20 -64.31 -9.90
N LEU A 182 3.78 -63.54 -10.93
CA LEU A 182 4.63 -63.08 -12.02
C LEU A 182 5.13 -61.65 -11.84
N GLU A 183 4.75 -60.95 -10.76
CA GLU A 183 5.05 -59.53 -10.57
C GLU A 183 6.56 -59.25 -10.56
N GLU A 184 7.34 -60.01 -9.79
CA GLU A 184 8.80 -59.83 -9.71
C GLU A 184 9.47 -60.08 -11.08
N LYS A 185 8.99 -61.08 -11.82
CA LYS A 185 9.47 -61.36 -13.18
C LYS A 185 9.10 -60.23 -14.14
N PHE A 186 7.90 -59.68 -14.01
CA PHE A 186 7.45 -58.54 -14.79
C PHE A 186 8.32 -57.32 -14.54
N GLY A 187 8.65 -56.97 -13.30
CA GLY A 187 9.53 -55.84 -12.97
C GLY A 187 10.88 -55.94 -13.70
N LYS A 188 11.56 -57.08 -13.58
CA LYS A 188 12.85 -57.35 -14.25
C LYS A 188 12.73 -57.30 -15.78
N MET A 189 11.65 -57.84 -16.33
CA MET A 189 11.40 -57.84 -17.77
C MET A 189 11.06 -56.45 -18.30
N PHE A 190 10.26 -55.67 -17.57
CA PHE A 190 9.92 -54.28 -17.87
C PHE A 190 11.19 -53.44 -17.96
N GLU A 191 12.06 -53.49 -16.95
CA GLU A 191 13.34 -52.78 -16.96
C GLU A 191 14.23 -53.22 -18.12
N THR A 192 14.29 -54.53 -18.39
CA THR A 192 15.08 -55.07 -19.50
C THR A 192 14.59 -54.57 -20.84
N LYS A 193 13.28 -54.61 -21.11
CA LYS A 193 12.70 -54.12 -22.37
C LYS A 193 12.82 -52.60 -22.48
N LEU A 194 12.64 -51.85 -21.38
CA LEU A 194 12.82 -50.39 -21.36
C LEU A 194 14.26 -50.00 -21.69
N ARG A 195 15.25 -50.64 -21.05
CA ARG A 195 16.68 -50.42 -21.29
C ARG A 195 17.07 -50.79 -22.73
N LYS A 196 16.66 -51.97 -23.22
CA LYS A 196 16.90 -52.39 -24.61
C LYS A 196 16.35 -51.36 -25.61
N ALA A 197 15.18 -50.80 -25.35
CA ALA A 197 14.60 -49.76 -26.20
C ALA A 197 15.38 -48.43 -26.11
N GLN A 198 15.84 -48.03 -24.92
CA GLN A 198 16.67 -46.83 -24.72
C GLN A 198 18.03 -46.90 -25.43
N GLU A 199 18.61 -48.09 -25.61
CA GLU A 199 19.89 -48.32 -26.28
C GLU A 199 19.78 -48.29 -27.82
N GLY A 200 18.57 -48.28 -28.38
CA GLY A 200 18.30 -48.28 -29.82
C GLY A 200 18.82 -47.02 -30.53
N LYS A 201 19.75 -47.19 -31.49
CA LYS A 201 20.31 -46.09 -32.32
C LYS A 201 19.83 -46.14 -33.77
N GLY A 202 19.85 -45.00 -34.48
CA GLY A 202 19.58 -44.91 -35.91
C GLY A 202 18.12 -45.21 -36.30
N SER A 203 17.89 -46.03 -37.33
CA SER A 203 16.55 -46.44 -37.78
C SER A 203 15.75 -47.21 -36.72
N LYS A 204 16.43 -47.83 -35.73
CA LYS A 204 15.81 -48.49 -34.57
C LYS A 204 15.23 -47.52 -33.53
N ARG A 205 15.50 -46.21 -33.67
CA ARG A 205 14.91 -45.15 -32.83
C ARG A 205 13.56 -44.66 -33.39
N ASN A 206 13.32 -44.86 -34.68
CA ASN A 206 12.09 -44.45 -35.34
C ASN A 206 11.04 -45.55 -35.19
N ALA A 207 9.81 -45.18 -34.85
CA ALA A 207 8.65 -46.10 -34.79
C ALA A 207 8.16 -46.55 -36.19
N ALA A 208 9.04 -46.55 -37.20
CA ALA A 208 8.70 -47.06 -38.53
C ALA A 208 8.46 -48.57 -38.44
N PHE A 209 7.35 -49.04 -39.00
CA PHE A 209 6.92 -50.45 -39.01
C PHE A 209 6.61 -51.06 -37.63
N ASN A 210 5.84 -50.37 -36.78
CA ASN A 210 5.30 -50.91 -35.51
C ASN A 210 6.35 -51.37 -34.47
N ALA A 211 7.64 -51.13 -34.73
CA ALA A 211 8.75 -51.36 -33.82
C ALA A 211 8.71 -50.42 -32.59
N LEU A 212 9.30 -50.87 -31.47
CA LEU A 212 9.52 -50.05 -30.26
C LEU A 212 10.60 -48.98 -30.55
N GLY A 213 10.28 -47.96 -31.34
CA GLY A 213 11.12 -46.77 -31.44
C GLY A 213 11.13 -46.03 -30.10
N HIS A 214 12.30 -45.58 -29.64
CA HIS A 214 12.44 -44.85 -28.37
C HIS A 214 11.82 -43.44 -28.46
N GLN A 215 10.51 -43.37 -28.28
CA GLN A 215 9.74 -42.13 -28.19
C GLN A 215 9.55 -41.76 -26.71
N LYS A 216 9.62 -40.45 -26.41
CA LYS A 216 9.41 -39.95 -25.05
C LYS A 216 7.92 -39.68 -24.81
N THR A 217 7.11 -40.73 -24.99
CA THR A 217 5.65 -40.67 -24.92
C THR A 217 5.09 -41.67 -23.90
N PRO A 218 3.91 -41.40 -23.30
CA PRO A 218 3.23 -42.36 -22.43
C PRO A 218 2.87 -43.67 -23.14
N GLN A 219 2.49 -43.60 -24.41
CA GLN A 219 2.12 -44.79 -25.20
C GLN A 219 3.29 -45.72 -25.48
N PHE A 220 4.52 -45.18 -25.56
CA PHE A 220 5.72 -45.99 -25.59
C PHE A 220 5.84 -46.84 -24.32
N ILE A 221 5.65 -46.23 -23.14
CA ILE A 221 5.69 -46.98 -21.87
C ILE A 221 4.58 -48.02 -21.79
N ALA A 222 3.36 -47.70 -22.21
CA ALA A 222 2.28 -48.68 -22.28
C ALA A 222 2.62 -49.88 -23.17
N ALA A 223 3.26 -49.65 -24.32
CA ALA A 223 3.74 -50.73 -25.19
C ALA A 223 4.84 -51.58 -24.52
N VAL A 224 5.77 -50.96 -23.79
CA VAL A 224 6.79 -51.68 -23.01
C VAL A 224 6.14 -52.56 -21.93
N VAL A 225 5.14 -52.04 -21.21
CA VAL A 225 4.37 -52.82 -20.23
C VAL A 225 3.70 -54.02 -20.89
N ARG A 226 2.94 -53.81 -21.99
CA ARG A 226 2.26 -54.91 -22.71
C ARG A 226 3.23 -55.99 -23.21
N ARG A 227 4.40 -55.59 -23.73
CA ARG A 227 5.44 -56.54 -24.18
C ARG A 227 6.10 -57.29 -23.02
N ALA A 228 6.37 -56.63 -21.90
CA ALA A 228 6.91 -57.30 -20.72
C ALA A 228 5.92 -58.33 -20.17
N VAL A 229 4.63 -58.00 -20.11
CA VAL A 229 3.55 -58.94 -19.71
C VAL A 229 3.47 -60.13 -20.67
N ALA A 230 3.51 -59.90 -21.98
CA ALA A 230 3.44 -60.98 -22.98
C ALA A 230 4.58 -62.01 -22.82
N VAL A 231 5.79 -61.55 -22.50
CA VAL A 231 6.93 -62.42 -22.26
C VAL A 231 6.76 -63.24 -20.98
N VAL A 232 6.42 -62.61 -19.85
CA VAL A 232 6.30 -63.33 -18.58
C VAL A 232 5.12 -64.29 -18.53
N THR A 233 4.11 -64.07 -19.37
CA THR A 233 2.96 -64.97 -19.56
C THR A 233 3.20 -66.04 -20.63
N SER A 234 4.41 -66.10 -21.20
CA SER A 234 4.79 -67.04 -22.28
C SER A 234 3.90 -66.95 -23.53
N LEU A 235 3.30 -65.78 -23.76
CA LEU A 235 2.58 -65.48 -25.01
C LEU A 235 3.54 -65.22 -26.16
N VAL A 236 4.77 -64.82 -25.86
CA VAL A 236 5.85 -64.50 -26.81
C VAL A 236 7.21 -64.85 -26.18
N ASP A 237 8.16 -65.35 -26.98
CA ASP A 237 9.51 -65.66 -26.50
C ASP A 237 10.30 -64.40 -26.11
N GLU A 238 11.28 -64.54 -25.19
CA GLU A 238 12.05 -63.41 -24.65
C GLU A 238 12.78 -62.59 -25.74
N ASP A 239 13.21 -63.27 -26.81
CA ASP A 239 13.99 -62.75 -27.93
C ASP A 239 13.19 -62.51 -29.21
N GLU A 240 11.89 -62.84 -29.25
CA GLU A 240 11.06 -62.55 -30.42
C GLU A 240 10.78 -61.04 -30.54
N ASP A 241 11.09 -60.49 -31.72
CA ASP A 241 10.76 -59.11 -32.06
C ASP A 241 9.28 -59.03 -32.43
N VAL A 242 8.44 -58.78 -31.42
CA VAL A 242 6.97 -58.65 -31.54
C VAL A 242 6.53 -57.40 -32.30
N GLY A 243 7.47 -56.73 -32.99
CA GLY A 243 7.30 -55.46 -33.68
C GLY A 243 6.13 -55.42 -34.68
N ASN A 244 5.66 -56.55 -35.21
CA ASN A 244 4.57 -56.58 -36.20
C ASN A 244 3.17 -56.83 -35.62
N ASN A 245 3.03 -57.10 -34.32
CA ASN A 245 1.72 -57.38 -33.73
C ASN A 245 1.14 -56.11 -33.09
N GLU A 246 0.07 -55.58 -33.69
CA GLU A 246 -0.60 -54.33 -33.30
C GLU A 246 -0.96 -54.28 -31.80
N ARG A 247 -1.23 -55.44 -31.17
CA ARG A 247 -1.53 -55.54 -29.73
C ARG A 247 -0.40 -55.01 -28.84
N PHE A 248 0.83 -54.99 -29.35
CA PHE A 248 2.05 -54.65 -28.62
C PHE A 248 2.75 -53.41 -29.17
N SER A 249 2.12 -52.70 -30.10
CA SER A 249 2.63 -51.45 -30.67
C SER A 249 2.22 -50.26 -29.80
N PRO A 250 3.01 -49.16 -29.77
CA PRO A 250 2.55 -47.91 -29.19
C PRO A 250 1.42 -47.34 -30.05
N TYR A 251 0.30 -46.99 -29.43
CA TYR A 251 -0.75 -46.26 -30.14
C TYR A 251 -0.33 -44.79 -30.26
N GLY A 252 -0.55 -44.16 -31.41
CA GLY A 252 -0.28 -42.72 -31.58
C GLY A 252 -1.20 -41.85 -30.72
N GLY A 253 -1.01 -40.53 -30.78
CA GLY A 253 -1.96 -39.55 -30.22
C GLY A 253 -1.63 -38.99 -28.84
N THR A 254 -0.55 -39.42 -28.20
CA THR A 254 -0.03 -38.76 -26.98
C THR A 254 1.15 -37.85 -27.28
N THR A 255 1.25 -36.75 -26.57
CA THR A 255 2.32 -35.76 -26.73
C THR A 255 3.70 -36.33 -26.35
N ASP A 256 4.72 -36.11 -27.19
CA ASP A 256 6.12 -36.38 -26.84
C ASP A 256 6.61 -35.31 -25.87
N VAL A 257 7.01 -35.71 -24.66
CA VAL A 257 7.45 -34.77 -23.59
C VAL A 257 8.95 -34.49 -23.62
N GLY A 258 9.70 -35.16 -24.50
CA GLY A 258 11.12 -34.92 -24.75
C GLY A 258 11.38 -33.77 -25.73
N GLN A 259 12.64 -33.67 -26.20
CA GLN A 259 13.09 -32.60 -27.10
C GLN A 259 12.76 -32.86 -28.59
N HIS A 260 12.17 -34.01 -28.92
CA HIS A 260 12.00 -34.46 -30.30
C HIS A 260 11.08 -33.60 -31.17
N THR A 261 10.29 -32.72 -30.55
CA THR A 261 9.39 -31.77 -31.22
C THR A 261 10.00 -30.36 -31.40
N GLY A 262 11.32 -30.20 -31.23
CA GLY A 262 12.03 -28.94 -31.54
C GLY A 262 11.89 -27.84 -30.50
N GLY A 263 11.72 -28.20 -29.22
CA GLY A 263 11.53 -27.26 -28.12
C GLY A 263 12.19 -27.70 -26.81
N ARG A 264 11.93 -26.94 -25.74
CA ARG A 264 12.37 -27.29 -24.38
C ARG A 264 11.65 -28.54 -23.89
N PRO A 265 12.29 -29.37 -23.04
CA PRO A 265 11.58 -30.45 -22.33
C PRO A 265 10.40 -29.87 -21.54
N ARG A 266 9.33 -30.65 -21.45
CA ARG A 266 8.13 -30.26 -20.70
C ARG A 266 8.33 -30.61 -19.22
N ASP A 267 7.96 -29.70 -18.32
CA ASP A 267 7.88 -30.01 -16.89
C ASP A 267 6.71 -30.96 -16.62
N THR A 268 7.06 -32.20 -16.27
CA THR A 268 6.12 -33.29 -16.06
C THR A 268 5.96 -33.67 -14.60
N CYS A 269 6.91 -33.29 -13.73
CA CYS A 269 7.00 -33.84 -12.37
C CYS A 269 5.75 -33.51 -11.53
N TRP A 270 5.41 -32.21 -11.41
CA TRP A 270 4.25 -31.81 -10.62
C TRP A 270 2.90 -32.18 -11.25
N PRO A 271 2.67 -31.96 -12.56
CA PRO A 271 1.44 -32.42 -13.20
C PRO A 271 1.20 -33.93 -13.04
N LEU A 272 2.26 -34.74 -13.06
CA LEU A 272 2.15 -36.19 -12.90
C LEU A 272 1.75 -36.57 -11.47
N VAL A 273 2.32 -35.91 -10.46
CA VAL A 273 1.90 -36.09 -9.06
C VAL A 273 0.45 -35.65 -8.86
N GLN A 274 0.05 -34.51 -9.44
CA GLN A 274 -1.34 -34.05 -9.43
C GLN A 274 -2.29 -35.07 -10.09
N ALA A 275 -1.91 -35.65 -11.22
CA ALA A 275 -2.67 -36.69 -11.90
C ALA A 275 -2.85 -37.94 -11.02
N ALA A 276 -1.78 -38.40 -10.37
CA ALA A 276 -1.80 -39.54 -9.46
C ALA A 276 -2.73 -39.30 -8.25
N ILE A 277 -2.69 -38.10 -7.67
CA ILE A 277 -3.58 -37.66 -6.58
C ILE A 277 -5.03 -37.63 -7.08
N ALA A 278 -5.30 -36.91 -8.17
CA ALA A 278 -6.63 -36.73 -8.73
C ALA A 278 -7.29 -38.07 -9.12
N HIS A 279 -6.52 -39.01 -9.68
CA HIS A 279 -7.01 -40.33 -10.06
C HIS A 279 -7.43 -41.18 -8.85
N ASN A 280 -6.75 -41.01 -7.72
CA ASN A 280 -6.96 -41.83 -6.54
C ASN A 280 -7.95 -41.25 -5.53
N LEU A 281 -8.43 -40.02 -5.77
CA LEU A 281 -9.43 -39.34 -4.96
C LEU A 281 -10.85 -39.80 -5.33
N CYS A 282 -11.61 -40.27 -4.33
CA CYS A 282 -12.98 -40.76 -4.53
C CYS A 282 -14.09 -39.75 -4.19
N CYS A 283 -13.73 -38.52 -3.78
CA CYS A 283 -14.66 -37.49 -3.26
C CYS A 283 -14.89 -36.32 -4.24
N GLY A 284 -14.85 -36.58 -5.55
CA GLY A 284 -15.11 -35.56 -6.57
C GLY A 284 -13.98 -34.55 -6.79
N ARG A 285 -14.16 -33.66 -7.79
CA ARG A 285 -13.13 -32.70 -8.21
C ARG A 285 -12.88 -31.57 -7.21
N GLY A 286 -13.84 -31.20 -6.37
CA GLY A 286 -13.63 -30.10 -5.45
C GLY A 286 -12.75 -30.45 -4.26
N LEU A 287 -12.71 -31.71 -3.77
CA LEU A 287 -11.76 -32.07 -2.71
C LEU A 287 -10.32 -31.95 -3.23
N PHE A 288 -10.09 -32.38 -4.48
CA PHE A 288 -8.82 -32.18 -5.15
C PHE A 288 -8.47 -30.69 -5.24
N ARG A 289 -9.35 -29.86 -5.80
CA ARG A 289 -9.12 -28.41 -5.95
C ARG A 289 -8.82 -27.75 -4.60
N ASN A 290 -9.66 -28.00 -3.59
CA ASN A 290 -9.46 -27.47 -2.24
C ASN A 290 -8.09 -27.88 -1.66
N ALA A 291 -7.76 -29.17 -1.72
CA ALA A 291 -6.47 -29.67 -1.23
C ALA A 291 -5.27 -29.06 -1.97
N MET A 292 -5.38 -28.82 -3.28
CA MET A 292 -4.31 -28.16 -4.06
C MET A 292 -4.12 -26.70 -3.64
N VAL A 293 -5.19 -25.93 -3.50
CA VAL A 293 -5.10 -24.51 -3.08
C VAL A 293 -4.48 -24.38 -1.69
N LEU A 294 -4.90 -25.22 -0.74
CA LEU A 294 -4.33 -25.19 0.61
C LEU A 294 -2.90 -25.74 0.68
N PHE A 295 -2.54 -26.64 -0.23
CA PHE A 295 -1.16 -27.10 -0.37
C PHE A 295 -0.24 -25.98 -0.87
N GLU A 296 -0.68 -25.23 -1.89
CA GLU A 296 0.00 -24.03 -2.40
C GLU A 296 0.08 -22.94 -1.32
N LEU A 297 -1.01 -22.68 -0.59
CA LEU A 297 -1.03 -21.75 0.53
C LEU A 297 0.00 -22.13 1.61
N ASN A 298 0.15 -23.42 1.92
CA ASN A 298 1.16 -23.88 2.88
C ASN A 298 2.60 -23.61 2.40
N PHE A 299 2.88 -23.72 1.09
CA PHE A 299 4.17 -23.27 0.55
C PHE A 299 4.35 -21.76 0.65
N LEU A 300 3.30 -20.98 0.37
CA LEU A 300 3.32 -19.53 0.51
C LEU A 300 3.62 -19.09 1.94
N GLN A 301 2.90 -19.65 2.91
CA GLN A 301 3.13 -19.38 4.34
C GLN A 301 4.56 -19.69 4.74
N THR A 302 5.06 -20.89 4.38
CA THR A 302 6.45 -21.28 4.70
C THR A 302 7.47 -20.31 4.09
N THR A 303 7.24 -19.88 2.84
CA THR A 303 8.15 -18.95 2.14
C THR A 303 8.11 -17.55 2.77
N VAL A 304 6.93 -17.08 3.18
CA VAL A 304 6.77 -15.81 3.91
C VAL A 304 7.47 -15.86 5.27
N ASP A 305 7.32 -16.95 6.02
CA ASP A 305 7.95 -17.12 7.34
C ASP A 305 9.49 -17.15 7.23
N GLU A 306 10.03 -17.87 6.24
CA GLU A 306 11.46 -17.90 5.95
C GLU A 306 11.99 -16.52 5.54
N ALA A 307 11.25 -15.81 4.68
CA ALA A 307 11.57 -14.46 4.25
C ALA A 307 11.57 -13.48 5.43
N GLN A 308 10.63 -13.60 6.38
CA GLN A 308 10.58 -12.78 7.58
C GLN A 308 11.88 -12.87 8.39
N GLY A 309 12.46 -14.06 8.50
CA GLY A 309 13.76 -14.28 9.16
C GLY A 309 14.96 -13.77 8.36
N ALA A 310 14.81 -13.51 7.06
CA ALA A 310 15.87 -13.02 6.19
C ALA A 310 15.89 -11.48 6.10
N PHE A 311 14.72 -10.83 6.00
CA PHE A 311 14.57 -9.37 5.87
C PHE A 311 15.01 -8.57 7.11
N GLY A 312 15.27 -9.22 8.24
CA GLY A 312 15.93 -8.61 9.41
C GLY A 312 17.47 -8.52 9.31
N ARG A 313 18.07 -9.09 8.24
CA ARG A 313 19.52 -9.05 7.96
C ARG A 313 19.77 -8.21 6.71
N ASP A 314 21.00 -7.72 6.54
CA ASP A 314 21.43 -6.84 5.45
C ASP A 314 21.31 -7.54 4.06
N LEU A 315 20.09 -7.67 3.55
CA LEU A 315 19.80 -8.19 2.21
C LEU A 315 20.14 -7.13 1.17
N GLY A 316 20.66 -7.57 0.03
CA GLY A 316 20.80 -6.72 -1.16
C GLY A 316 19.42 -6.32 -1.67
N VAL A 317 19.28 -5.07 -2.14
CA VAL A 317 18.01 -4.53 -2.66
C VAL A 317 17.44 -5.43 -3.76
N LYS A 318 18.30 -5.88 -4.67
CA LYS A 318 17.93 -6.76 -5.77
C LYS A 318 17.35 -8.09 -5.28
N ASP A 319 18.08 -8.79 -4.39
CA ASP A 319 17.65 -10.10 -3.87
C ASP A 319 16.35 -9.96 -3.05
N GLY A 320 16.19 -8.84 -2.35
CA GLY A 320 14.96 -8.49 -1.65
C GLY A 320 13.78 -8.31 -2.59
N CYS A 321 13.95 -7.55 -3.68
CA CYS A 321 12.91 -7.36 -4.69
C CYS A 321 12.54 -8.67 -5.38
N ASP A 322 13.52 -9.47 -5.81
CA ASP A 322 13.28 -10.76 -6.48
C ASP A 322 12.52 -11.74 -5.56
N SER A 323 12.78 -11.68 -4.25
CA SER A 323 12.06 -12.49 -3.25
C SER A 323 10.62 -12.00 -3.07
N VAL A 324 10.41 -10.69 -2.98
CA VAL A 324 9.06 -10.08 -2.89
C VAL A 324 8.23 -10.44 -4.12
N ASP A 325 8.78 -10.29 -5.32
CA ASP A 325 8.10 -10.62 -6.59
C ASP A 325 7.70 -12.10 -6.65
N GLY A 326 8.58 -12.99 -6.15
CA GLY A 326 8.27 -14.41 -6.00
C GLY A 326 7.08 -14.64 -5.06
N ILE A 327 7.12 -14.07 -3.86
CA ILE A 327 6.05 -14.25 -2.87
C ILE A 327 4.72 -13.67 -3.36
N PHE A 328 4.73 -12.51 -4.01
CA PHE A 328 3.56 -11.90 -4.62
C PHE A 328 2.96 -12.78 -5.71
N PHE A 329 3.80 -13.34 -6.57
CA PHE A 329 3.33 -14.24 -7.63
C PHE A 329 2.70 -15.51 -7.03
N MET A 330 3.29 -16.07 -5.96
CA MET A 330 2.72 -17.21 -5.24
C MET A 330 1.36 -16.86 -4.63
N LEU A 331 1.23 -15.68 -4.02
CA LEU A 331 -0.05 -15.17 -3.51
C LEU A 331 -1.08 -15.01 -4.64
N GLN A 332 -0.67 -14.48 -5.79
CA GLN A 332 -1.55 -14.35 -6.95
C GLN A 332 -2.10 -15.70 -7.40
N VAL A 333 -1.26 -16.73 -7.54
CA VAL A 333 -1.70 -18.09 -7.93
C VAL A 333 -2.72 -18.64 -6.94
N VAL A 334 -2.47 -18.50 -5.64
CA VAL A 334 -3.40 -18.96 -4.60
C VAL A 334 -4.72 -18.21 -4.67
N VAL A 335 -4.70 -16.89 -4.91
CA VAL A 335 -5.90 -16.06 -5.04
C VAL A 335 -6.68 -16.41 -6.31
N GLU A 336 -6.02 -16.61 -7.46
CA GLU A 336 -6.66 -17.05 -8.71
C GLU A 336 -7.40 -18.39 -8.49
N ASN A 337 -6.74 -19.36 -7.87
CA ASN A 337 -7.38 -20.64 -7.57
C ASN A 337 -8.49 -20.53 -6.51
N ALA A 338 -8.38 -19.58 -5.56
CA ALA A 338 -9.45 -19.27 -4.60
C ALA A 338 -10.67 -18.65 -5.29
N VAL A 339 -10.48 -17.81 -6.31
CA VAL A 339 -11.58 -17.25 -7.11
C VAL A 339 -12.30 -18.35 -7.88
N GLU A 340 -11.58 -19.31 -8.49
CA GLU A 340 -12.22 -20.45 -9.16
C GLU A 340 -13.08 -21.29 -8.19
N LEU A 341 -12.66 -21.43 -6.94
CA LEU A 341 -13.45 -22.06 -5.88
C LEU A 341 -14.68 -21.20 -5.52
N LEU A 342 -14.53 -19.88 -5.38
CA LEU A 342 -15.66 -19.00 -5.11
C LEU A 342 -16.71 -19.05 -6.23
N GLU A 343 -16.28 -19.00 -7.49
CA GLU A 343 -17.15 -19.13 -8.67
C GLU A 343 -17.85 -20.49 -8.73
N SER A 344 -17.22 -21.53 -8.19
CA SER A 344 -17.79 -22.87 -8.06
C SER A 344 -18.73 -23.03 -6.84
N GLY A 345 -18.99 -21.95 -6.09
CA GLY A 345 -19.95 -21.93 -4.97
C GLY A 345 -19.36 -22.24 -3.58
N TYR A 346 -18.03 -22.33 -3.46
CA TYR A 346 -17.39 -22.60 -2.16
C TYR A 346 -17.30 -21.35 -1.27
N ASN A 347 -17.37 -21.55 0.05
CA ASN A 347 -17.10 -20.47 1.00
C ASN A 347 -15.58 -20.29 1.20
N VAL A 348 -15.02 -19.21 0.64
CA VAL A 348 -13.60 -18.87 0.71
C VAL A 348 -13.25 -17.82 1.78
N SER A 349 -14.17 -17.46 2.68
CA SER A 349 -13.96 -16.34 3.63
C SER A 349 -12.68 -16.50 4.47
N THR A 350 -12.46 -17.68 5.03
CA THR A 350 -11.26 -17.97 5.84
C THR A 350 -9.99 -17.91 5.00
N LEU A 351 -10.05 -18.37 3.75
CA LEU A 351 -8.93 -18.30 2.82
C LEU A 351 -8.61 -16.85 2.43
N GLN A 352 -9.63 -16.02 2.25
CA GLN A 352 -9.50 -14.59 2.01
C GLN A 352 -8.84 -13.88 3.19
N ASP A 353 -9.23 -14.21 4.43
CA ASP A 353 -8.61 -13.65 5.64
C ASP A 353 -7.13 -14.04 5.74
N LEU A 354 -6.80 -15.30 5.46
CA LEU A 354 -5.42 -15.80 5.44
C LEU A 354 -4.58 -15.10 4.35
N CYS A 355 -5.13 -14.97 3.14
CA CYS A 355 -4.47 -14.26 2.03
C CYS A 355 -4.27 -12.77 2.37
N THR A 356 -5.24 -12.15 3.05
CA THR A 356 -5.16 -10.74 3.50
C THR A 356 -4.07 -10.58 4.57
N GLY A 357 -3.98 -11.50 5.53
CA GLY A 357 -2.92 -11.53 6.52
C GLY A 357 -1.53 -11.69 5.88
N LEU A 358 -1.39 -12.63 4.95
CA LEU A 358 -0.14 -12.82 4.20
C LEU A 358 0.22 -11.59 3.36
N ARG A 359 -0.76 -10.99 2.68
CA ARG A 359 -0.57 -9.75 1.92
C ARG A 359 -0.02 -8.62 2.80
N ALA A 360 -0.57 -8.45 4.00
CA ALA A 360 -0.11 -7.45 4.96
C ALA A 360 1.33 -7.72 5.43
N THR A 361 1.71 -8.99 5.65
CA THR A 361 3.08 -9.37 5.97
C THR A 361 4.04 -9.05 4.81
N VAL A 362 3.64 -9.34 3.57
CA VAL A 362 4.42 -9.02 2.37
C VAL A 362 4.60 -7.50 2.21
N ASP A 363 3.55 -6.71 2.43
CA ASP A 363 3.64 -5.25 2.44
C ASP A 363 4.63 -4.76 3.51
N GLY A 364 4.63 -5.38 4.70
CA GLY A 364 5.62 -5.12 5.74
C GLY A 364 7.07 -5.40 5.31
N PHE A 365 7.29 -6.42 4.48
CA PHE A 365 8.62 -6.69 3.90
C PHE A 365 9.03 -5.63 2.89
N VAL A 366 8.11 -5.22 2.00
CA VAL A 366 8.34 -4.13 1.05
C VAL A 366 8.72 -2.85 1.80
N ASP A 367 8.02 -2.53 2.89
CA ASP A 367 8.34 -1.40 3.75
C ASP A 367 9.71 -1.54 4.44
N ALA A 368 10.09 -2.74 4.88
CA ALA A 368 11.42 -2.97 5.44
C ALA A 368 12.53 -2.74 4.40
N LEU A 369 12.38 -3.33 3.21
CA LEU A 369 13.33 -3.23 2.11
C LEU A 369 13.47 -1.78 1.60
N ASN A 370 12.35 -1.09 1.45
CA ASN A 370 12.32 0.31 1.05
C ASN A 370 12.99 1.20 2.10
N ARG A 371 12.76 0.96 3.41
CA ARG A 371 13.44 1.69 4.50
C ARG A 371 14.96 1.47 4.44
N GLN A 372 15.40 0.23 4.34
CA GLN A 372 16.84 -0.10 4.27
C GLN A 372 17.49 0.56 3.04
N THR A 373 16.81 0.55 1.90
CA THR A 373 17.27 1.20 0.68
C THR A 373 17.35 2.71 0.85
N ALA A 374 16.29 3.34 1.39
CA ALA A 374 16.23 4.78 1.62
C ALA A 374 17.30 5.28 2.60
N LEU A 375 17.66 4.48 3.62
CA LEU A 375 18.75 4.81 4.55
C LEU A 375 20.09 5.01 3.84
N ARG A 376 20.36 4.30 2.74
CA ARG A 376 21.59 4.47 1.94
C ARG A 376 21.65 5.79 1.18
N PHE A 377 20.49 6.41 0.94
CA PHE A 377 20.36 7.68 0.23
C PHE A 377 19.99 8.84 1.16
N ARG A 378 20.08 8.65 2.48
CA ARG A 378 19.86 9.72 3.45
C ARG A 378 21.04 10.69 3.38
N LEU A 379 20.75 11.97 3.15
CA LEU A 379 21.76 13.02 3.21
C LEU A 379 22.39 13.05 4.62
N PRO A 380 23.70 13.36 4.71
CA PRO A 380 24.34 13.57 6.00
C PRO A 380 23.59 14.64 6.80
N ASP A 381 23.59 14.51 8.13
CA ASP A 381 22.96 15.52 8.98
C ASP A 381 23.69 16.88 8.87
N HIS A 382 23.07 17.94 9.39
CA HIS A 382 23.61 19.30 9.28
C HIS A 382 25.04 19.42 9.83
N THR A 383 25.35 18.69 10.90
CA THR A 383 26.67 18.63 11.52
C THR A 383 27.69 17.99 10.60
N THR A 384 27.34 16.87 9.98
CA THR A 384 28.18 16.15 9.02
C THR A 384 28.34 16.94 7.72
N MET A 385 27.28 17.65 7.28
CA MET A 385 27.34 18.58 6.15
C MET A 385 28.26 19.78 6.44
N GLN A 386 28.28 20.31 7.66
CA GLN A 386 29.24 21.35 8.08
C GLN A 386 30.67 20.82 8.12
N GLN A 387 30.88 19.59 8.57
CA GLN A 387 32.20 18.95 8.53
C GLN A 387 32.65 18.72 7.08
N LEU A 388 31.76 18.27 6.21
CA LEU A 388 32.02 18.11 4.77
C LEU A 388 32.32 19.46 4.09
N SER A 389 31.63 20.54 4.47
CA SER A 389 31.89 21.87 3.90
C SER A 389 33.20 22.49 4.38
N THR A 390 33.73 22.06 5.54
CA THR A 390 35.08 22.45 5.99
C THR A 390 36.20 21.69 5.29
N LEU A 391 35.91 20.58 4.61
CA LEU A 391 36.87 19.90 3.75
C LEU A 391 37.01 20.69 2.45
N ASN A 392 38.08 21.47 2.33
CA ASN A 392 38.49 22.11 1.08
C ASN A 392 38.83 21.03 0.04
N CYS A 393 37.82 20.56 -0.69
CA CYS A 393 38.01 19.66 -1.81
C CYS A 393 38.24 20.49 -3.07
N SER A 394 39.45 20.44 -3.62
CA SER A 394 39.79 20.99 -4.95
C SER A 394 39.19 20.17 -6.10
N VAL A 395 38.35 19.19 -5.81
CA VAL A 395 37.67 18.37 -6.79
C VAL A 395 36.39 19.09 -7.21
N LYS A 396 36.39 19.54 -8.46
CA LYS A 396 35.17 19.96 -9.17
C LYS A 396 34.20 18.77 -9.14
N ILE A 397 33.09 18.89 -8.42
CA ILE A 397 32.01 17.91 -8.48
C ILE A 397 31.35 18.13 -9.84
N ASP A 398 31.80 17.37 -10.84
CA ASP A 398 31.00 17.21 -12.05
C ASP A 398 29.69 16.55 -11.63
N SER A 399 28.57 17.16 -12.02
CA SER A 399 27.26 16.53 -11.86
C SER A 399 27.34 15.11 -12.41
N PRO A 400 26.80 14.09 -11.72
CA PRO A 400 26.79 12.75 -12.25
C PRO A 400 26.21 12.85 -13.65
N LYS A 401 26.98 12.41 -14.65
CA LYS A 401 26.44 12.22 -15.99
C LYS A 401 25.18 11.40 -15.79
N ARG A 402 24.04 11.93 -16.24
CA ARG A 402 22.85 11.11 -16.36
C ARG A 402 23.30 9.94 -17.21
N ASP A 403 23.21 8.72 -16.68
CA ASP A 403 23.17 7.53 -17.51
C ASP A 403 21.87 7.62 -18.31
N THR A 404 21.86 8.48 -19.33
CA THR A 404 21.09 8.24 -20.54
C THR A 404 21.69 6.98 -21.13
N GLU A 405 21.06 5.84 -20.82
CA GLU A 405 21.04 4.58 -21.60
C GLU A 405 20.82 3.40 -20.65
N LEU A 406 19.59 3.26 -20.18
CA LEU A 406 19.00 1.92 -20.16
C LEU A 406 18.07 1.90 -21.37
N ASN A 407 18.51 1.16 -22.40
CA ASN A 407 17.73 0.81 -23.58
C ASN A 407 16.45 0.08 -23.14
N ALA A 408 15.41 0.85 -22.85
CA ALA A 408 14.04 0.40 -22.93
C ALA A 408 13.45 1.18 -24.11
N ASP A 409 13.18 0.50 -25.22
CA ASP A 409 12.49 1.02 -26.42
C ASP A 409 11.08 1.56 -26.13
N GLU A 410 10.69 1.59 -24.87
CA GLU A 410 9.36 1.94 -24.44
C GLU A 410 9.35 3.37 -23.91
N SER A 411 8.59 4.21 -24.63
CA SER A 411 8.40 5.60 -24.25
C SER A 411 7.84 5.69 -22.82
N SER A 412 8.15 6.81 -22.14
CA SER A 412 7.57 7.10 -20.83
C SER A 412 6.03 7.04 -20.86
N GLU A 413 5.43 7.42 -21.98
CA GLU A 413 3.99 7.39 -22.23
C GLU A 413 3.45 5.96 -22.31
N ALA A 414 4.15 5.03 -22.96
CA ALA A 414 3.75 3.62 -23.02
C ALA A 414 3.83 2.94 -21.64
N ARG A 415 4.85 3.28 -20.84
CA ARG A 415 4.94 2.84 -19.43
C ARG A 415 3.79 3.40 -18.59
N HIS A 416 3.44 4.67 -18.80
CA HIS A 416 2.33 5.33 -18.09
C HIS A 416 0.97 4.74 -18.48
N ALA A 417 0.74 4.51 -19.78
CA ALA A 417 -0.48 3.89 -20.29
C ALA A 417 -0.68 2.47 -19.76
N ARG A 418 0.39 1.67 -19.70
CA ARG A 418 0.33 0.32 -19.12
C ARG A 418 0.14 0.35 -17.61
N ALA A 419 0.78 1.28 -16.90
CA ALA A 419 0.54 1.46 -15.47
C ALA A 419 -0.92 1.85 -15.19
N LEU A 420 -1.51 2.74 -15.99
CA LEU A 420 -2.92 3.11 -15.91
C LEU A 420 -3.85 1.93 -16.22
N ALA A 421 -3.55 1.14 -17.27
CA ALA A 421 -4.31 -0.07 -17.60
C ALA A 421 -4.26 -1.12 -16.47
N ASN A 422 -3.12 -1.25 -15.81
CA ASN A 422 -2.95 -2.14 -14.65
C ASN A 422 -3.60 -1.61 -13.36
N LEU A 423 -4.01 -0.34 -13.34
CA LEU A 423 -4.70 0.31 -12.21
C LEU A 423 -6.22 0.41 -12.42
N GLU A 424 -6.77 -0.19 -13.48
CA GLU A 424 -8.22 -0.29 -13.69
C GLU A 424 -8.88 -0.99 -12.49
N GLY A 425 -9.56 -0.20 -11.65
CA GLY A 425 -10.15 -0.64 -10.38
C GLY A 425 -9.85 0.29 -9.20
N CYS A 426 -8.78 1.09 -9.27
CA CYS A 426 -8.55 2.18 -8.33
C CYS A 426 -9.39 3.40 -8.72
N ARG A 427 -10.21 3.94 -7.80
CA ARG A 427 -10.97 5.20 -8.00
C ARG A 427 -10.02 6.40 -7.99
N LEU A 428 -9.24 6.53 -9.05
CA LEU A 428 -8.30 7.62 -9.26
C LEU A 428 -9.05 8.78 -9.92
N LEU A 429 -8.95 9.97 -9.33
CA LEU A 429 -9.37 11.19 -10.01
C LEU A 429 -8.27 11.60 -10.98
N ASP A 430 -8.61 11.80 -12.25
CA ASP A 430 -7.69 12.37 -13.22
C ASP A 430 -7.46 13.85 -12.90
N GLY A 431 -6.22 14.19 -12.53
CA GLY A 431 -5.83 15.57 -12.22
C GLY A 431 -5.93 16.50 -13.43
N VAL A 432 -5.81 15.98 -14.66
CA VAL A 432 -5.83 16.79 -15.88
C VAL A 432 -7.25 17.31 -16.17
N SER A 433 -8.26 16.44 -16.05
CA SER A 433 -9.62 16.73 -16.49
C SER A 433 -10.58 17.15 -15.38
N CYS A 434 -10.19 17.12 -14.11
CA CYS A 434 -11.09 17.42 -13.00
C CYS A 434 -11.28 18.93 -12.75
N SER A 435 -12.40 19.28 -12.09
CA SER A 435 -12.63 20.62 -11.54
C SER A 435 -11.96 20.78 -10.18
N LEU A 436 -11.71 22.02 -9.77
CA LEU A 436 -11.11 22.33 -8.47
C LEU A 436 -11.98 21.81 -7.31
N GLU A 437 -13.30 21.97 -7.41
CA GLU A 437 -14.25 21.45 -6.42
C GLU A 437 -14.26 19.91 -6.36
N ALA A 438 -14.24 19.24 -7.52
CA ALA A 438 -14.20 17.79 -7.58
C ALA A 438 -12.92 17.23 -6.96
N LEU A 439 -11.79 17.91 -7.16
CA LEU A 439 -10.51 17.54 -6.57
C LEU A 439 -10.50 17.66 -5.05
N LEU A 440 -11.04 18.78 -4.53
CA LEU A 440 -11.19 18.99 -3.08
C LEU A 440 -12.19 18.02 -2.44
N ALA A 441 -13.28 17.69 -3.13
CA ALA A 441 -14.27 16.71 -2.66
C ALA A 441 -13.71 15.28 -2.68
N TRP A 442 -12.92 14.94 -3.71
CA TRP A 442 -12.27 13.64 -3.82
C TRP A 442 -11.25 13.42 -2.71
N GLU A 443 -10.40 14.41 -2.39
CA GLU A 443 -9.43 14.28 -1.29
C GLU A 443 -10.11 13.90 0.04
N ARG A 444 -11.26 14.53 0.35
CA ARG A 444 -12.02 14.27 1.58
C ARG A 444 -12.68 12.88 1.62
N SER A 445 -12.97 12.30 0.46
CA SER A 445 -13.73 11.05 0.32
C SER A 445 -12.88 9.87 -0.17
N ASN A 446 -11.58 10.07 -0.38
CA ASN A 446 -10.69 9.09 -1.00
C ASN A 446 -10.54 7.83 -0.12
N PRO A 447 -10.96 6.63 -0.60
CA PRO A 447 -10.83 5.38 0.14
C PRO A 447 -9.41 4.78 0.10
N ALA A 448 -8.42 5.47 -0.48
CA ALA A 448 -7.07 4.96 -0.64
C ALA A 448 -6.44 4.57 0.73
N PRO A 449 -5.74 3.42 0.82
CA PRO A 449 -5.02 3.02 2.03
C PRO A 449 -3.98 4.05 2.47
N LYS A 450 -3.91 4.32 3.77
CA LYS A 450 -3.05 5.35 4.40
C LYS A 450 -1.57 5.30 3.95
N SER A 451 -1.06 4.12 3.59
CA SER A 451 0.31 3.91 3.12
C SER A 451 0.64 4.66 1.82
N TYR A 452 -0.34 4.85 0.93
CA TYR A 452 -0.14 5.48 -0.38
C TYR A 452 -0.98 6.74 -0.61
N THR A 453 -1.94 7.04 0.27
CA THR A 453 -2.84 8.21 0.16
C THR A 453 -2.08 9.52 -0.03
N CYS A 454 -1.02 9.76 0.76
CA CYS A 454 -0.26 11.01 0.68
C CYS A 454 0.31 11.26 -0.72
N ILE A 455 0.97 10.27 -1.31
CA ILE A 455 1.62 10.43 -2.63
C ILE A 455 0.57 10.57 -3.71
N LEU A 456 -0.50 9.79 -3.60
CA LEU A 456 -1.58 9.82 -4.56
C LEU A 456 -2.19 11.22 -4.62
N VAL A 457 -2.51 11.80 -3.46
CA VAL A 457 -3.01 13.18 -3.36
C VAL A 457 -1.99 14.18 -3.91
N LEU A 458 -0.70 14.07 -3.54
CA LEU A 458 0.34 14.97 -4.05
C LEU A 458 0.42 14.94 -5.58
N ARG A 459 0.48 13.75 -6.20
CA ARG A 459 0.63 13.62 -7.65
C ARG A 459 -0.62 14.10 -8.39
N THR A 460 -1.81 13.80 -7.89
CA THR A 460 -3.05 14.30 -8.52
C THR A 460 -3.14 15.82 -8.44
N PHE A 461 -2.80 16.42 -7.30
CA PHE A 461 -2.81 17.88 -7.12
C PHE A 461 -1.74 18.58 -7.96
N GLU A 462 -0.54 18.01 -8.04
CA GLU A 462 0.53 18.52 -8.90
C GLU A 462 0.15 18.47 -10.38
N THR A 463 -0.38 17.34 -10.85
CA THR A 463 -0.85 17.19 -12.24
C THR A 463 -1.92 18.22 -12.56
N PHE A 464 -2.90 18.40 -11.67
CA PHE A 464 -3.94 19.43 -11.83
C PHE A 464 -3.33 20.83 -12.00
N MET A 465 -2.39 21.21 -11.14
CA MET A 465 -1.78 22.55 -11.22
C MET A 465 -0.88 22.72 -12.43
N PHE A 466 -0.11 21.68 -12.79
CA PHE A 466 0.76 21.75 -13.96
C PHE A 466 -0.06 21.88 -15.25
N GLU A 467 -1.24 21.25 -15.32
CA GLU A 467 -2.15 21.45 -16.45
C GLU A 467 -2.74 22.86 -16.45
N ARG A 468 -3.26 23.33 -15.31
CA ARG A 468 -3.83 24.68 -15.18
C ARG A 468 -2.85 25.81 -15.48
N SER A 469 -1.54 25.55 -15.37
CA SER A 469 -0.51 26.51 -15.79
C SER A 469 -0.60 26.92 -17.27
N LEU A 470 -1.26 26.14 -18.14
CA LEU A 470 -1.55 26.51 -19.54
C LEU A 470 -2.26 27.87 -19.66
N GLN A 471 -3.12 28.19 -18.69
CA GLN A 471 -3.91 29.42 -18.67
C GLN A 471 -3.03 30.68 -18.57
N LEU A 472 -1.79 30.54 -18.09
CA LEU A 472 -0.83 31.64 -17.96
C LEU A 472 -0.22 32.10 -19.30
N THR A 473 -0.36 31.33 -20.38
CA THR A 473 0.35 31.59 -21.65
C THR A 473 -0.36 32.44 -22.70
N GLY A 474 -1.59 32.89 -22.45
CA GLY A 474 -2.23 34.00 -23.20
C GLY A 474 -2.37 33.84 -24.72
N HIS A 475 -2.37 32.62 -25.27
CA HIS A 475 -2.65 32.38 -26.69
C HIS A 475 -3.91 31.52 -26.89
N ASP A 476 -4.76 32.03 -27.78
CA ASP A 476 -5.92 31.42 -28.44
C ASP A 476 -5.88 29.89 -28.51
N GLY A 477 -6.93 29.22 -27.99
CA GLY A 477 -7.15 27.82 -28.37
C GLY A 477 -8.01 26.95 -27.45
N PHE A 478 -8.22 27.32 -26.19
CA PHE A 478 -9.21 26.64 -25.34
C PHE A 478 -9.96 27.66 -24.51
N GLU A 479 -11.16 28.00 -24.98
CA GLU A 479 -12.26 28.48 -24.14
C GLU A 479 -12.60 27.38 -23.12
N GLN A 480 -11.73 27.13 -22.13
CA GLN A 480 -12.28 26.76 -20.84
C GLN A 480 -12.58 28.09 -20.17
N PRO A 481 -13.87 28.39 -19.90
CA PRO A 481 -14.21 29.51 -19.05
C PRO A 481 -13.31 29.43 -17.82
N PHE A 482 -12.83 30.57 -17.34
CA PHE A 482 -12.69 30.67 -15.88
C PHE A 482 -13.97 30.05 -15.35
N ASP A 483 -13.88 29.00 -14.53
CA ASP A 483 -15.04 28.65 -13.71
C ASP A 483 -15.44 30.01 -13.10
N GLU A 484 -16.61 30.54 -13.50
CA GLU A 484 -17.25 31.74 -12.94
C GLU A 484 -17.71 31.38 -11.52
N ASP A 485 -16.82 30.73 -10.79
CA ASP A 485 -16.96 30.32 -9.43
C ASP A 485 -16.59 31.55 -8.62
N GLU A 486 -17.64 32.16 -8.08
CA GLU A 486 -17.59 33.24 -7.10
C GLU A 486 -16.63 32.89 -5.94
N HIS A 487 -16.36 31.59 -5.71
CA HIS A 487 -15.48 31.07 -4.66
C HIS A 487 -14.09 30.66 -5.16
N TYR A 488 -13.71 30.92 -6.41
CA TYR A 488 -12.42 30.46 -6.98
C TYR A 488 -11.20 30.79 -6.11
N VAL A 489 -11.10 32.02 -5.60
CA VAL A 489 -9.96 32.43 -4.75
C VAL A 489 -9.96 31.68 -3.43
N GLU A 490 -11.13 31.43 -2.84
CA GLU A 490 -11.27 30.66 -1.61
C GLU A 490 -10.98 29.17 -1.84
N ASN A 491 -11.46 28.61 -2.96
CA ASN A 491 -11.19 27.25 -3.38
C ASN A 491 -9.70 27.04 -3.68
N MET A 492 -9.02 28.02 -4.30
CA MET A 492 -7.58 27.96 -4.53
C MET A 492 -6.79 28.06 -3.21
N ARG A 493 -7.25 28.88 -2.24
CA ARG A 493 -6.67 28.90 -0.90
C ARG A 493 -6.84 27.55 -0.19
N SER A 494 -8.04 26.95 -0.29
CA SER A 494 -8.33 25.62 0.26
C SER A 494 -7.42 24.58 -0.37
N PHE A 495 -7.23 24.62 -1.69
CA PHE A 495 -6.31 23.77 -2.42
C PHE A 495 -4.88 23.89 -1.91
N VAL A 496 -4.33 25.11 -1.83
CA VAL A 496 -2.93 25.32 -1.37
C VAL A 496 -2.77 24.84 0.07
N SER A 497 -3.74 25.12 0.94
CA SER A 497 -3.70 24.72 2.35
C SER A 497 -3.75 23.19 2.49
N THR A 498 -4.63 22.53 1.76
CA THR A 498 -4.73 21.05 1.72
C THR A 498 -3.45 20.45 1.17
N TYR A 499 -2.94 20.96 0.06
CA TYR A 499 -1.69 20.49 -0.54
C TYR A 499 -0.51 20.63 0.43
N GLN A 500 -0.33 21.80 1.06
CA GLN A 500 0.73 22.03 2.03
C GLN A 500 0.60 21.14 3.27
N LYS A 501 -0.62 20.87 3.73
CA LYS A 501 -0.89 19.92 4.82
C LYS A 501 -0.40 18.52 4.42
N VAL A 502 -0.76 18.04 3.23
CA VAL A 502 -0.36 16.73 2.72
C VAL A 502 1.16 16.66 2.49
N VAL A 503 1.80 17.74 2.02
CA VAL A 503 3.26 17.81 1.93
C VAL A 503 3.90 17.73 3.32
N CYS A 504 3.34 18.40 4.34
CA CYS A 504 3.81 18.29 5.72
C CYS A 504 3.69 16.87 6.26
N GLU A 505 2.55 16.21 6.03
CA GLU A 505 2.33 14.80 6.39
C GLU A 505 3.32 13.88 5.68
N TRP A 506 3.55 14.10 4.37
CA TRP A 506 4.52 13.35 3.58
C TRP A 506 5.95 13.53 4.11
N ARG A 507 6.34 14.75 4.51
CA ARG A 507 7.66 15.04 5.09
C ARG A 507 7.87 14.38 6.46
N GLN A 508 6.79 14.21 7.23
CA GLN A 508 6.80 13.55 8.55
C GLN A 508 6.73 12.03 8.45
N SER A 509 6.18 11.49 7.36
CA SER A 509 6.14 10.07 7.10
C SER A 509 7.56 9.50 6.97
N LEU A 510 7.77 8.26 7.43
CA LEU A 510 9.00 7.55 7.08
C LEU A 510 9.09 7.55 5.55
N ARG A 511 10.20 8.09 5.02
CA ARG A 511 10.39 8.37 3.59
C ARG A 511 10.32 7.06 2.79
N MET A 512 9.12 6.68 2.36
CA MET A 512 8.82 5.35 1.84
C MET A 512 8.64 5.32 0.32
N THR A 513 8.72 6.44 -0.41
CA THR A 513 8.31 6.50 -1.84
C THR A 513 9.10 7.45 -2.74
N SER A 514 8.86 7.27 -4.06
CA SER A 514 9.75 7.44 -5.22
C SER A 514 10.37 8.81 -5.54
N ALA A 515 10.05 9.89 -4.84
CA ALA A 515 10.59 11.21 -5.12
C ALA A 515 11.62 11.65 -4.09
N LEU A 516 12.73 12.21 -4.56
CA LEU A 516 13.72 12.83 -3.69
C LEU A 516 13.07 14.03 -2.97
N ASP A 517 13.37 14.23 -1.69
CA ASP A 517 12.90 15.36 -0.87
C ASP A 517 13.13 16.71 -1.57
N VAL A 518 14.26 16.86 -2.26
CA VAL A 518 14.60 18.06 -3.04
C VAL A 518 13.66 18.26 -4.24
N GLU A 519 13.28 17.19 -4.93
CA GLU A 519 12.32 17.26 -6.03
C GLU A 519 10.92 17.60 -5.51
N GLN A 520 10.49 17.00 -4.40
CA GLN A 520 9.18 17.30 -3.82
C GLN A 520 9.07 18.75 -3.34
N ARG A 521 10.15 19.31 -2.76
CA ARG A 521 10.21 20.75 -2.42
C ARG A 521 10.11 21.64 -3.65
N SER A 522 10.75 21.25 -4.75
CA SER A 522 10.67 21.98 -6.01
C SER A 522 9.26 21.96 -6.60
N ARG A 523 8.57 20.81 -6.51
CA ARG A 523 7.16 20.65 -6.91
C ARG A 523 6.22 21.48 -6.04
N GLU A 524 6.42 21.51 -4.72
CA GLU A 524 5.62 22.34 -3.81
C GLU A 524 5.76 23.84 -4.09
N MET A 525 6.99 24.30 -4.28
CA MET A 525 7.25 25.68 -4.71
C MET A 525 6.50 25.98 -6.00
N LEU A 526 6.64 25.12 -7.02
CA LEU A 526 6.02 25.31 -8.31
C LEU A 526 4.48 25.34 -8.24
N VAL A 527 3.86 24.40 -7.52
CA VAL A 527 2.41 24.37 -7.28
C VAL A 527 1.93 25.69 -6.66
N THR A 528 2.64 26.18 -5.65
CA THR A 528 2.30 27.44 -4.96
C THR A 528 2.42 28.64 -5.90
N TRP A 529 3.44 28.65 -6.76
CA TRP A 529 3.65 29.74 -7.72
C TRP A 529 2.62 29.72 -8.85
N VAL A 530 2.22 28.55 -9.33
CA VAL A 530 1.12 28.44 -10.29
C VAL A 530 -0.18 28.97 -9.67
N ALA A 531 -0.52 28.55 -8.43
CA ALA A 531 -1.70 29.03 -7.72
C ALA A 531 -1.69 30.56 -7.57
N PHE A 532 -0.55 31.12 -7.16
CA PHE A 532 -0.37 32.57 -7.06
C PHE A 532 -0.61 33.27 -8.40
N CYS A 533 -0.02 32.79 -9.50
CA CYS A 533 -0.16 33.43 -10.81
C CYS A 533 -1.60 33.39 -11.32
N LEU A 534 -2.31 32.28 -11.11
CA LEU A 534 -3.72 32.14 -11.50
C LEU A 534 -4.63 33.06 -10.67
N VAL A 535 -4.43 33.12 -9.35
CA VAL A 535 -5.17 34.06 -8.48
C VAL A 535 -4.86 35.50 -8.85
N HIS A 536 -3.60 35.83 -9.13
CA HIS A 536 -3.21 37.16 -9.56
C HIS A 536 -3.92 37.57 -10.86
N GLN A 537 -4.03 36.66 -11.85
CA GLN A 537 -4.78 36.93 -13.08
C GLN A 537 -6.23 37.30 -12.78
N LYS A 538 -6.93 36.53 -11.95
CA LYS A 538 -8.32 36.81 -11.52
C LYS A 538 -8.43 38.11 -10.72
N CYS A 539 -7.51 38.36 -9.78
CA CYS A 539 -7.51 39.57 -8.96
C CYS A 539 -7.30 40.85 -9.78
N VAL A 540 -6.58 40.78 -10.90
CA VAL A 540 -6.43 41.94 -11.79
C VAL A 540 -7.71 42.22 -12.56
N GLU A 541 -8.49 41.20 -12.92
CA GLU A 541 -9.80 41.36 -13.55
C GLU A 541 -10.81 41.98 -12.57
N GLU A 542 -10.87 41.47 -11.34
CA GLU A 542 -11.77 41.97 -10.29
C GLU A 542 -11.36 43.35 -9.75
N VAL A 543 -10.04 43.58 -9.61
CA VAL A 543 -9.47 44.83 -9.09
C VAL A 543 -8.41 45.35 -10.08
N PRO A 544 -8.83 46.10 -11.12
CA PRO A 544 -7.92 46.61 -12.16
C PRO A 544 -6.79 47.50 -11.64
N LEU A 545 -6.92 48.05 -10.42
CA LEU A 545 -5.86 48.81 -9.77
C LEU A 545 -4.58 47.97 -9.56
N CYS A 546 -4.71 46.66 -9.35
CA CYS A 546 -3.59 45.72 -9.22
C CYS A 546 -2.70 45.71 -10.46
N ALA A 547 -3.24 45.99 -11.65
CA ALA A 547 -2.48 46.03 -12.91
C ALA A 547 -1.38 47.10 -12.96
N LYS A 548 -1.41 48.08 -12.04
CA LYS A 548 -0.40 49.15 -11.95
C LYS A 548 0.85 48.77 -11.15
N TYR A 549 0.87 47.56 -10.58
CA TYR A 549 1.94 47.08 -9.71
C TYR A 549 2.59 45.81 -10.28
N SER A 550 3.85 45.60 -9.93
CA SER A 550 4.58 44.40 -10.30
C SER A 550 4.31 43.26 -9.31
N ILE A 551 4.57 42.02 -9.73
CA ILE A 551 4.55 40.83 -8.88
C ILE A 551 5.84 40.79 -8.05
N ALA A 552 5.74 40.43 -6.77
CA ALA A 552 6.88 40.33 -5.85
C ALA A 552 7.80 39.12 -6.05
N LEU A 553 7.39 38.13 -6.84
CA LEU A 553 8.21 36.97 -7.18
C LEU A 553 9.28 37.32 -8.24
N ASP A 554 10.52 36.86 -8.05
CA ASP A 554 11.56 36.90 -9.09
C ASP A 554 11.60 35.56 -9.83
N TRP A 555 11.31 35.58 -11.13
CA TRP A 555 11.33 34.37 -11.95
C TRP A 555 12.69 33.65 -11.96
N LYS A 556 13.79 34.34 -11.65
CA LYS A 556 15.13 33.73 -11.53
C LYS A 556 15.25 32.77 -10.36
N ASP A 557 14.44 32.93 -9.32
CA ASP A 557 14.44 32.02 -8.17
C ASP A 557 13.98 30.61 -8.57
N LEU A 558 13.33 30.44 -9.72
CA LEU A 558 12.96 29.14 -10.26
C LEU A 558 14.16 28.33 -10.78
N GLU A 559 15.34 28.95 -10.99
CA GLU A 559 16.55 28.26 -11.45
C GLU A 559 17.04 27.17 -10.47
N VAL A 560 16.67 27.27 -9.18
CA VAL A 560 17.05 26.30 -8.15
C VAL A 560 16.15 25.04 -8.15
N ALA A 561 15.09 25.02 -8.96
CA ALA A 561 14.13 23.92 -9.00
C ALA A 561 14.77 22.65 -9.59
N VAL A 562 14.67 21.54 -8.86
CA VAL A 562 15.12 20.22 -9.31
C VAL A 562 13.91 19.41 -9.75
N LEU A 563 13.63 19.41 -11.05
CA LEU A 563 12.48 18.72 -11.66
C LEU A 563 12.94 17.71 -12.72
N ARG A 564 12.34 16.52 -12.71
CA ARG A 564 12.62 15.47 -13.71
C ARG A 564 11.55 15.37 -14.80
N ASP A 565 10.31 15.71 -14.44
CA ASP A 565 9.14 15.55 -15.28
C ASP A 565 9.00 16.71 -16.29
N ARG A 566 8.68 16.39 -17.55
CA ARG A 566 8.44 17.37 -18.61
C ARG A 566 7.24 18.28 -18.31
N ALA A 567 6.17 17.77 -17.70
CA ALA A 567 5.01 18.56 -17.33
C ALA A 567 5.37 19.62 -16.28
N ALA A 568 6.17 19.23 -15.28
CA ALA A 568 6.65 20.15 -14.25
C ALA A 568 7.61 21.21 -14.83
N ILE A 569 8.52 20.82 -15.72
CA ILE A 569 9.41 21.77 -16.42
C ILE A 569 8.60 22.75 -17.27
N SER A 570 7.60 22.25 -18.00
CA SER A 570 6.74 23.10 -18.84
C SER A 570 5.93 24.08 -17.99
N ALA A 571 5.39 23.64 -16.84
CA ALA A 571 4.69 24.51 -15.91
C ALA A 571 5.62 25.59 -15.33
N LEU A 572 6.87 25.23 -14.99
CA LEU A 572 7.89 26.18 -14.54
C LEU A 572 8.17 27.25 -15.59
N GLU A 573 8.37 26.86 -16.86
CA GLU A 573 8.59 27.80 -17.96
C GLU A 573 7.43 28.78 -18.14
N ARG A 574 6.19 28.30 -18.01
CA ARG A 574 4.98 29.13 -18.12
C ARG A 574 4.89 30.14 -16.99
N VAL A 575 5.13 29.72 -15.74
CA VAL A 575 5.17 30.60 -14.57
C VAL A 575 6.27 31.66 -14.73
N ALA A 576 7.48 31.24 -15.12
CA ALA A 576 8.60 32.15 -15.35
C ALA A 576 8.27 33.20 -16.43
N LYS A 577 7.67 32.75 -17.54
CA LYS A 577 7.23 33.62 -18.64
C LYS A 577 6.16 34.61 -18.19
N TYR A 578 5.19 34.16 -17.40
CA TYR A 578 4.12 35.00 -16.86
C TYR A 578 4.67 36.10 -15.93
N VAL A 579 5.43 35.72 -14.91
CA VAL A 579 6.02 36.66 -13.94
C VAL A 579 6.95 37.66 -14.63
N ARG A 580 7.83 37.18 -15.50
CA ARG A 580 8.74 38.03 -16.28
C ARG A 580 7.97 38.99 -17.19
N GLY A 581 6.97 38.49 -17.91
CA GLY A 581 6.16 39.27 -18.84
C GLY A 581 5.34 40.35 -18.11
N TRP A 582 4.78 40.02 -16.95
CA TRP A 582 4.01 40.96 -16.15
C TRP A 582 4.90 42.07 -15.58
N ASN A 583 6.02 41.71 -14.95
CA ASN A 583 6.94 42.68 -14.34
C ASN A 583 7.57 43.61 -15.37
N ALA A 584 7.77 43.14 -16.61
CA ALA A 584 8.19 44.00 -17.71
C ALA A 584 7.09 44.97 -18.18
N LYS A 585 5.81 44.61 -18.05
CA LYS A 585 4.67 45.41 -18.50
C LYS A 585 4.20 46.44 -17.46
N ALA A 586 4.16 46.06 -16.18
CA ALA A 586 3.50 46.84 -15.15
C ALA A 586 4.23 48.16 -14.82
N ASN A 587 5.54 48.27 -15.09
CA ASN A 587 6.40 49.45 -14.81
C ASN A 587 6.31 50.00 -13.36
N GLY A 588 5.60 49.32 -12.46
CA GLY A 588 5.38 49.70 -11.07
C GLY A 588 6.24 48.89 -10.09
N LEU A 589 6.23 49.30 -8.83
CA LEU A 589 6.92 48.58 -7.76
C LEU A 589 6.15 47.31 -7.36
N ALA A 590 6.86 46.34 -6.78
CA ALA A 590 6.32 45.04 -6.41
C ALA A 590 5.27 45.14 -5.27
N LEU A 591 4.09 44.57 -5.51
CA LEU A 591 3.02 44.47 -4.54
C LEU A 591 3.30 43.37 -3.52
N PHE A 592 3.00 43.61 -2.23
CA PHE A 592 3.21 42.64 -1.13
C PHE A 592 4.67 42.20 -0.92
N HIS A 593 5.63 42.97 -1.42
CA HIS A 593 7.05 42.65 -1.26
C HIS A 593 7.50 42.88 0.19
N LEU A 594 8.10 41.87 0.82
CA LEU A 594 8.46 41.92 2.25
C LEU A 594 9.42 43.05 2.60
N THR A 595 10.38 43.36 1.73
CA THR A 595 11.38 44.42 1.96
C THR A 595 10.88 45.83 1.64
N ASN A 596 9.83 45.96 0.82
CA ASN A 596 9.29 47.25 0.41
C ASN A 596 7.77 47.22 0.46
N GLN A 597 7.21 47.69 1.58
CA GLN A 597 5.78 47.73 1.81
C GLN A 597 5.09 48.98 1.24
N GLY A 598 5.86 49.96 0.74
CA GLY A 598 5.32 51.20 0.18
C GLY A 598 4.24 51.00 -0.89
N PRO A 599 4.45 50.12 -1.88
CA PRO A 599 3.46 49.82 -2.92
C PRO A 599 2.19 49.18 -2.36
N THR A 600 2.31 48.30 -1.36
CA THR A 600 1.17 47.68 -0.66
C THR A 600 0.32 48.73 0.05
N PHE A 601 0.96 49.66 0.77
CA PHE A 601 0.24 50.74 1.45
C PHE A 601 -0.38 51.74 0.47
N ASP A 602 0.30 52.06 -0.62
CA ASP A 602 -0.25 52.90 -1.70
C ASP A 602 -1.46 52.23 -2.36
N LEU A 603 -1.39 50.92 -2.65
CA LEU A 603 -2.54 50.14 -3.12
C LEU A 603 -3.68 50.21 -2.12
N GLY A 604 -3.44 49.89 -0.85
CA GLY A 604 -4.47 49.90 0.20
C GLY A 604 -5.14 51.27 0.36
N ARG A 605 -4.35 52.35 0.33
CA ARG A 605 -4.85 53.72 0.36
C ARG A 605 -5.74 54.03 -0.85
N ARG A 606 -5.28 53.73 -2.06
CA ARG A 606 -6.03 53.99 -3.30
C ARG A 606 -7.28 53.12 -3.40
N PHE A 607 -7.21 51.88 -2.97
CA PHE A 607 -8.35 50.97 -2.93
C PHE A 607 -9.39 51.47 -1.92
N GLY A 608 -8.97 51.81 -0.70
CA GLY A 608 -9.87 52.32 0.34
C GLY A 608 -10.58 53.62 -0.06
N LEU A 609 -9.86 54.57 -0.68
CA LEU A 609 -10.45 55.83 -1.16
C LEU A 609 -11.46 55.65 -2.30
N ASN A 610 -11.34 54.57 -3.08
CA ASN A 610 -12.20 54.29 -4.23
C ASN A 610 -13.31 53.27 -3.91
N ASN A 611 -13.36 52.74 -2.68
CA ASN A 611 -14.34 51.74 -2.28
C ASN A 611 -15.39 52.37 -1.35
N ALA A 612 -16.64 52.43 -1.83
CA ALA A 612 -17.76 53.01 -1.10
C ALA A 612 -18.01 52.30 0.25
N ALA A 613 -17.98 50.96 0.27
CA ALA A 613 -18.23 50.19 1.48
C ALA A 613 -17.18 50.45 2.58
N MET A 614 -15.90 50.60 2.20
CA MET A 614 -14.83 50.94 3.15
C MET A 614 -14.99 52.37 3.69
N THR A 615 -15.39 53.32 2.85
CA THR A 615 -15.67 54.70 3.25
C THR A 615 -16.87 54.77 4.20
N ASP A 616 -17.91 53.98 3.95
CA ASP A 616 -19.09 53.86 4.81
C ASP A 616 -18.78 53.20 6.16
N MET A 617 -17.89 52.19 6.18
CA MET A 617 -17.40 51.59 7.43
C MET A 617 -16.63 52.60 8.27
N TYR A 618 -15.69 53.32 7.66
CA TYR A 618 -14.91 54.36 8.35
C TYR A 618 -15.83 55.45 8.92
N SER A 619 -16.80 55.91 8.14
CA SER A 619 -17.76 56.93 8.59
C SER A 619 -18.58 56.46 9.81
N ARG A 620 -19.03 55.20 9.81
CA ARG A 620 -19.72 54.60 10.97
C ARG A 620 -18.83 54.48 12.21
N GLU A 621 -17.55 54.14 12.04
CA GLU A 621 -16.60 54.11 13.16
C GLU A 621 -16.38 55.50 13.74
N VAL A 622 -16.22 56.53 12.89
CA VAL A 622 -16.11 57.93 13.31
C VAL A 622 -17.36 58.37 14.08
N GLU A 623 -18.56 58.11 13.57
CA GLU A 623 -19.82 58.43 14.26
C GLU A 623 -19.93 57.74 15.63
N SER A 624 -19.56 56.46 15.70
CA SER A 624 -19.56 55.68 16.95
C SER A 624 -18.57 56.27 17.96
N TRP A 625 -17.38 56.65 17.51
CA TRP A 625 -16.36 57.27 18.34
C TRP A 625 -16.81 58.65 18.84
N GLU A 626 -17.36 59.50 17.96
CA GLU A 626 -17.91 60.79 18.35
C GLU A 626 -19.04 60.63 19.38
N ALA A 627 -19.93 59.65 19.19
CA ALA A 627 -20.98 59.34 20.15
C ALA A 627 -20.41 58.87 21.50
N HIS A 628 -19.33 58.08 21.48
CA HIS A 628 -18.62 57.68 22.69
C HIS A 628 -18.05 58.89 23.43
N VAL A 629 -17.38 59.80 22.73
CA VAL A 629 -16.81 61.01 23.35
C VAL A 629 -17.88 61.95 23.87
N ARG A 630 -18.97 62.18 23.13
CA ARG A 630 -20.12 62.96 23.63
C ARG A 630 -20.66 62.36 24.93
N ARG A 631 -20.81 61.03 25.01
CA ARG A 631 -21.26 60.32 26.22
C ARG A 631 -20.29 60.51 27.38
N LYS A 632 -18.99 60.34 27.14
CA LYS A 632 -17.95 60.52 28.17
C LYS A 632 -17.88 61.95 28.68
N TRP A 633 -18.05 62.94 27.80
CA TRP A 633 -18.12 64.33 28.20
C TRP A 633 -19.34 64.63 29.09
N ASN A 634 -20.51 64.08 28.74
CA ASN A 634 -21.70 64.20 29.58
C ASN A 634 -21.52 63.54 30.97
N GLU A 635 -20.87 62.37 31.04
CA GLU A 635 -20.52 61.72 32.32
C GLU A 635 -19.60 62.61 33.18
N VAL A 636 -18.59 63.25 32.57
CA VAL A 636 -17.70 64.19 33.25
C VAL A 636 -18.49 65.38 33.81
N GLU A 637 -19.40 65.94 33.02
CA GLU A 637 -20.18 67.11 33.44
C GLU A 637 -21.15 66.78 34.59
N GLN A 638 -21.85 65.65 34.52
CA GLN A 638 -22.69 65.16 35.62
C GLN A 638 -21.89 64.94 36.91
N LYS A 639 -20.67 64.39 36.81
CA LYS A 639 -19.78 64.20 37.97
C LYS A 639 -19.33 65.53 38.56
N LYS A 640 -19.05 66.55 37.75
CA LYS A 640 -18.73 67.91 38.25
C LYS A 640 -19.90 68.50 39.02
N SER A 641 -21.12 68.43 38.47
CA SER A 641 -22.33 68.89 39.17
C SER A 641 -22.50 68.16 40.50
N ARG A 642 -22.38 66.83 40.51
CA ARG A 642 -22.50 66.04 41.75
C ARG A 642 -21.42 66.35 42.78
N ALA A 643 -20.18 66.61 42.34
CA ALA A 643 -19.10 67.03 43.23
C ALA A 643 -19.38 68.41 43.84
N SER A 644 -19.98 69.34 43.08
CA SER A 644 -20.39 70.65 43.59
C SER A 644 -21.48 70.55 44.65
N GLU A 645 -22.49 69.70 44.43
CA GLU A 645 -23.55 69.41 45.42
C GLU A 645 -22.97 68.82 46.71
N LEU A 646 -22.10 67.81 46.60
CA LEU A 646 -21.47 67.17 47.75
C LEU A 646 -20.59 68.15 48.54
N ARG A 647 -19.92 69.10 47.87
CA ARG A 647 -19.16 70.15 48.56
C ARG A 647 -20.09 71.10 49.32
N ALA A 648 -21.19 71.52 48.71
CA ALA A 648 -22.19 72.36 49.38
C ALA A 648 -22.81 71.65 50.61
N ASP A 649 -23.12 70.35 50.48
CA ASP A 649 -23.62 69.54 51.60
C ASP A 649 -22.60 69.39 52.73
N VAL A 650 -21.30 69.26 52.42
CA VAL A 650 -20.23 69.26 53.43
C VAL A 650 -20.21 70.58 54.18
N THR A 651 -20.23 71.71 53.46
CA THR A 651 -20.23 73.05 54.08
C THR A 651 -21.43 73.22 55.01
N ARG A 652 -22.64 72.88 54.56
CA ARG A 652 -23.86 72.96 55.37
C ARG A 652 -23.76 72.09 56.64
N LEU A 653 -23.30 70.85 56.51
CA LEU A 653 -23.15 69.94 57.65
C LEU A 653 -22.05 70.39 58.62
N GLU A 654 -21.00 71.07 58.16
CA GLU A 654 -19.97 71.66 59.03
C GLU A 654 -20.50 72.85 59.81
N GLU A 655 -21.32 73.70 59.18
CA GLU A 655 -22.03 74.81 59.82
C GLU A 655 -23.03 74.29 60.87
N ASP A 656 -23.84 73.28 60.54
CA ASP A 656 -24.76 72.64 61.49
C ASP A 656 -24.02 72.02 62.68
N LEU A 657 -22.89 71.34 62.43
CA LEU A 657 -22.04 70.76 63.47
C LEU A 657 -21.46 71.84 64.40
N GLN A 658 -21.01 72.96 63.83
CA GLN A 658 -20.53 74.12 64.58
C GLN A 658 -21.65 74.72 65.45
N SER A 659 -22.85 74.89 64.89
CA SER A 659 -24.02 75.39 65.64
C SER A 659 -24.36 74.47 66.80
N LYS A 660 -24.48 73.16 66.56
CA LYS A 660 -24.82 72.17 67.59
C LYS A 660 -23.76 72.05 68.68
N LYS A 661 -22.47 72.20 68.34
CA LYS A 661 -21.40 72.30 69.33
C LYS A 661 -21.53 73.56 70.19
N ARG A 662 -21.88 74.71 69.62
CA ARG A 662 -22.12 75.95 70.37
C ARG A 662 -23.32 75.79 71.31
N GLU A 663 -24.43 75.23 70.83
CA GLU A 663 -25.62 74.90 71.64
C GLU A 663 -25.25 73.98 72.82
N LEU A 664 -24.51 72.89 72.57
CA LEU A 664 -24.03 71.99 73.63
C LEU A 664 -23.10 72.70 74.64
N THR A 665 -22.25 73.62 74.18
CA THR A 665 -21.32 74.35 75.05
C THR A 665 -22.07 75.35 75.92
N SER A 666 -23.06 76.04 75.36
CA SER A 666 -23.97 76.93 76.09
C SER A 666 -24.78 76.18 77.14
N GLU A 667 -25.35 75.03 76.79
CA GLU A 667 -26.08 74.16 77.73
C GLU A 667 -25.17 73.65 78.86
N ASN A 668 -23.93 73.27 78.54
CA ASN A 668 -22.94 72.88 79.55
C ASN A 668 -22.60 74.02 80.52
N ALA A 669 -22.49 75.26 80.00
CA ALA A 669 -22.26 76.44 80.84
C ALA A 669 -23.46 76.70 81.76
N GLN A 670 -24.69 76.64 81.23
CA GLN A 670 -25.92 76.79 82.02
C GLN A 670 -26.04 75.73 83.12
N LEU A 671 -25.78 74.45 82.81
CA LEU A 671 -25.81 73.36 83.80
C LEU A 671 -24.71 73.50 84.87
N SER A 672 -23.53 74.05 84.50
CA SER A 672 -22.43 74.33 85.44
C SER A 672 -22.74 75.47 86.41
N GLU A 673 -23.58 76.42 86.01
CA GLU A 673 -24.00 77.55 86.85
C GLU A 673 -25.17 77.18 87.77
N ALA A 674 -26.07 76.30 87.30
CA ALA A 674 -27.28 75.91 88.03
C ALA A 674 -27.06 74.88 89.17
N TYR A 675 -25.96 74.11 89.19
CA TYR A 675 -25.75 73.01 90.15
C TYR A 675 -24.36 73.04 90.84
N PRO A 676 -24.27 72.94 92.18
CA PRO A 676 -22.99 72.90 92.92
C PRO A 676 -22.16 71.62 92.67
N PRO A 677 -20.82 71.64 92.85
CA PRO A 677 -19.89 70.58 92.40
C PRO A 677 -20.17 69.15 92.93
N ARG A 678 -20.86 69.01 94.08
CA ARG A 678 -21.18 67.68 94.66
C ARG A 678 -22.46 67.04 94.08
N GLN A 679 -23.36 67.80 93.45
CA GLN A 679 -24.57 67.27 92.78
C GLN A 679 -24.43 67.18 91.25
N TYR A 680 -23.36 67.78 90.72
CA TYR A 680 -23.09 67.87 89.30
C TYR A 680 -23.12 66.52 88.56
N ALA A 681 -22.55 65.46 89.14
CA ALA A 681 -22.45 64.16 88.46
C ALA A 681 -23.80 63.45 88.21
N ALA A 682 -24.83 63.72 89.03
CA ALA A 682 -26.15 63.11 88.90
C ALA A 682 -27.04 63.88 87.91
N SER A 683 -27.08 65.21 88.00
CA SER A 683 -27.83 66.06 87.06
C SER A 683 -27.21 66.08 85.65
N TYR A 684 -25.89 65.87 85.55
CA TYR A 684 -25.19 65.69 84.28
C TYR A 684 -25.66 64.46 83.48
N ARG A 685 -26.25 63.44 84.15
CA ARG A 685 -26.85 62.26 83.48
C ARG A 685 -28.32 62.46 83.09
N GLU A 686 -29.03 63.44 83.64
CA GLU A 686 -30.49 63.60 83.47
C GLU A 686 -30.90 64.73 82.50
N SER A 687 -29.98 65.58 82.01
CA SER A 687 -30.32 66.59 81.00
C SER A 687 -30.61 65.96 79.64
N GLY A 688 -31.90 65.91 79.28
CA GLY A 688 -32.37 65.43 77.99
C GLY A 688 -31.87 66.28 76.81
N ALA A 689 -31.74 67.60 76.99
CA ALA A 689 -31.25 68.52 75.95
C ALA A 689 -29.78 68.26 75.60
N LYS A 690 -28.95 68.01 76.61
CA LYS A 690 -27.54 67.66 76.42
C LYS A 690 -27.37 66.30 75.73
N ALA A 691 -28.12 65.29 76.16
CA ALA A 691 -28.12 63.98 75.52
C ALA A 691 -28.55 64.09 74.04
N GLN A 692 -29.55 64.93 73.76
CA GLN A 692 -30.02 65.21 72.40
C GLN A 692 -28.96 65.91 71.55
N PHE A 693 -28.33 66.98 72.02
CA PHE A 693 -27.27 67.66 71.25
C PHE A 693 -26.04 66.77 71.04
N SER A 694 -25.68 65.95 72.02
CA SER A 694 -24.60 64.96 71.87
C SER A 694 -24.96 63.90 70.82
N ALA A 695 -26.20 63.41 70.81
CA ALA A 695 -26.71 62.49 69.81
C ALA A 695 -26.74 63.14 68.41
N ASP A 696 -27.22 64.38 68.30
CA ASP A 696 -27.28 65.13 67.04
C ASP A 696 -25.88 65.42 66.47
N ILE A 697 -24.91 65.73 67.33
CA ILE A 697 -23.49 65.87 66.94
C ILE A 697 -22.94 64.54 66.42
N GLN A 698 -23.26 63.42 67.07
CA GLN A 698 -22.82 62.09 66.64
C GLN A 698 -23.45 61.71 65.28
N VAL A 699 -24.73 62.00 65.08
CA VAL A 699 -25.45 61.81 63.80
C VAL A 699 -24.91 62.74 62.72
N THR A 700 -24.62 63.99 63.03
CA THR A 700 -24.06 64.95 62.06
C THR A 700 -22.64 64.57 61.66
N ASN A 701 -21.81 64.14 62.62
CA ASN A 701 -20.46 63.63 62.34
C ASN A 701 -20.48 62.36 61.48
N SER A 702 -21.40 61.43 61.73
CA SER A 702 -21.51 60.21 60.91
C SER A 702 -21.95 60.54 59.48
N LYS A 703 -22.92 61.44 59.31
CA LYS A 703 -23.32 61.96 58.00
C LYS A 703 -22.16 62.68 57.29
N LEU A 704 -21.45 63.56 57.98
CA LEU A 704 -20.29 64.28 57.44
C LEU A 704 -19.20 63.30 56.97
N LYS A 705 -18.90 62.27 57.77
CA LYS A 705 -17.93 61.22 57.42
C LYS A 705 -18.34 60.49 56.14
N THR A 706 -19.63 60.15 56.01
CA THR A 706 -20.17 59.49 54.80
C THR A 706 -20.10 60.40 53.58
N VAL A 707 -20.53 61.66 53.68
CA VAL A 707 -20.50 62.61 52.55
C VAL A 707 -19.06 62.92 52.12
N LYS A 708 -18.13 63.11 53.07
CA LYS A 708 -16.70 63.31 52.78
C LYS A 708 -16.07 62.07 52.13
N ALA A 709 -16.46 60.87 52.55
CA ALA A 709 -16.01 59.62 51.91
C ALA A 709 -16.52 59.51 50.46
N SER A 710 -17.79 59.84 50.22
CA SER A 710 -18.37 59.90 48.87
C SER A 710 -17.69 60.93 47.98
N LEU A 711 -17.38 62.12 48.51
CA LEU A 711 -16.63 63.16 47.78
C LEU A 711 -15.21 62.71 47.44
N LYS A 712 -14.50 62.05 48.38
CA LYS A 712 -13.16 61.50 48.14
C LYS A 712 -13.18 60.41 47.07
N LYS A 713 -14.19 59.54 47.10
CA LYS A 713 -14.40 58.52 46.06
C LYS A 713 -14.63 59.18 44.69
N HIS A 714 -15.53 60.16 44.61
CA HIS A 714 -15.77 60.92 43.38
C HIS A 714 -14.53 61.65 42.85
N ALA A 715 -13.68 62.22 43.71
CA ALA A 715 -12.43 62.86 43.30
C ALA A 715 -11.42 61.84 42.72
N THR A 716 -11.38 60.63 43.29
CA THR A 716 -10.54 59.54 42.77
C THR A 716 -11.04 59.06 41.41
N ASP A 717 -12.36 58.89 41.27
CA ASP A 717 -13.01 58.47 40.04
C ASP A 717 -12.91 59.53 38.92
N GLN A 718 -12.75 60.81 39.26
CA GLN A 718 -12.56 61.89 38.30
C GLN A 718 -11.10 61.95 37.80
N ALA A 719 -10.12 61.67 38.67
CA ALA A 719 -8.71 61.63 38.29
C ALA A 719 -8.39 60.49 37.30
N GLN A 720 -9.10 59.36 37.40
CA GLN A 720 -8.95 58.22 36.48
C GLN A 720 -9.55 58.45 35.08
N LEU A 721 -10.39 59.49 34.90
CA LEU A 721 -11.03 59.82 33.62
C LEU A 721 -10.30 60.92 32.82
N MET A 722 -9.34 61.62 33.45
CA MET A 722 -8.53 62.66 32.80
C MET A 722 -7.18 62.14 32.26
N VAL A 723 -6.84 60.89 32.59
CA VAL A 723 -5.77 60.10 31.96
C VAL A 723 -6.42 59.25 30.88
#